data_AF-T1HC53-F1
#
_entry.id   AF-T1HC53-F1
#
_cell.length_a   1.000
_cell.length_b   1.000
_cell.length_c   1.000
_cell.angle_alpha   90.00
_cell.angle_beta   90.00
_cell.angle_gamma   90.00
#
_symmetry.space_group_name_H-M   'P 1'
#
loop_
_entity.id
_entity.type
_entity.pdbx_description
1 polymer ?
#
loop_
_entity_poly.entity_id
_entity_poly.type
_entity_poly.pdbx_seq_one_letter_code
_entity_poly.pdbx_strand_id
1 'polypeptide(L)'
;MTSQFKSIGCIVDLEEIKKILFRRYVIEDFGGVRILAPIREPIPKENWLEECLLSLSPTSELLVLAKDKNFAILNEGANYFGESRETSLPLALSKWALPDQEVISDTVILGTWTSSPLTHLITASVRGGYIAFYRSSPPQVTTILATGVDPFVGYHSIVEGTAGTGLADVAWGLASKVKTAVGYALPTSWFSKWTPPSNVKENPPVEPPEMMTCRFGLWDTIRKGERIYISPQKNLSVVCDSLGRVMLIDNFSGTAVRMWKGYRDAECAFITVDEEKVPGVGRSALYLAIYAPKKGIVEVWALQQGPKVATLLASKFGRLLYIKHGIMGLNSTTSRNANFGQHSCVFINNLGIISEVYVPFHSIFNDRNDPKSRDLYILKQVRRALRFTNRIDDVVELCSQIISDEARLQALQLITTFEHVTAHLLQRVITNFYEKIEEERNDGNQTCLLVCKNLEKVMHFYTTTLQLQEAPPEYSTVVRTSYCEDEAGLSKLLRMNEDEVRQLISLAGQCPDNGHITSVKFALVDDGLALFLASLIHSITQPMPLVFSPDISVNHLAKIGEVLCQCVLYGSCTLEDWKEHAVESGIEPKSLFYAAICYWLKKPLGSNVTSELGLFTRLLIAITSIVYEFEDEWEAISRESCMWSQLSTQVEAVTLLQSTICFAPKQKYENLSVPCLDYVQQCITLSQVVSKGPGRVCECVSKWVSSWGLAPDWLLYEKEKTPSSATGSDFAEEEQLTPADEARPSNAGQEEALKKLTTLRQYFPSSLSSGPLLSYVVWEYIVAWNKEPDIDKLLSTALTFLRYIPFHSLRQGLCSIIWNSVTLSEENCENWSVERETLWTGADEMQPSLAEIALAQAAPNIDVLDIMCQAVRAMVFLAAFPSLKLHKPIKTLFDSFGEACLWSDIKSNPQLPNASPDKKLSDERTKYLMKVIAEAIEKFASGKDSDGVTMKETIGWISQCYSLANDWSLSADKLRIEQVLLLYDYNLDQYAQEIIGAVNDKESLGNQLLDIVGHRLKYILTNSPQNKIKETVANLSPSLKFWIEDQDVACEECDIKDIVQLANQVVNLLPETNVNYKFALLLAEAIAPLSLM
;
A
#
# COMPACT_ATOMS: atom_id res chain seq x y z
N MET A 1 38.14 30.77 -16.33
CA MET A 1 38.92 29.50 -16.34
C MET A 1 40.23 29.60 -15.57
N THR A 2 40.93 30.74 -15.53
CA THR A 2 42.20 30.92 -14.81
C THR A 2 42.12 30.84 -13.27
N SER A 3 40.95 31.03 -12.64
CA SER A 3 40.82 30.96 -11.17
C SER A 3 40.71 29.54 -10.62
N GLN A 4 40.17 28.58 -11.38
CA GLN A 4 40.08 27.17 -10.96
C GLN A 4 41.38 26.37 -11.23
N PHE A 5 42.26 26.85 -12.12
CA PHE A 5 43.56 26.20 -12.37
C PHE A 5 44.64 26.59 -11.36
N LYS A 6 44.50 27.73 -10.66
CA LYS A 6 45.42 28.12 -9.59
C LYS A 6 45.39 27.16 -8.39
N SER A 7 44.27 26.47 -8.15
CA SER A 7 44.19 25.44 -7.12
C SER A 7 44.77 24.09 -7.59
N ILE A 8 44.63 23.73 -8.87
CA ILE A 8 45.25 22.53 -9.46
C ILE A 8 46.79 22.66 -9.51
N GLY A 9 47.30 23.86 -9.77
CA GLY A 9 48.73 24.16 -9.78
C GLY A 9 49.45 23.99 -8.43
N CYS A 10 48.72 23.84 -7.32
CA CYS A 10 49.29 23.53 -6.01
C CYS A 10 49.51 22.01 -5.77
N ILE A 11 48.99 21.13 -6.64
CA ILE A 11 48.85 19.69 -6.37
C ILE A 11 49.76 18.84 -7.28
N VAL A 12 50.28 19.37 -8.40
CA VAL A 12 51.02 18.59 -9.42
C VAL A 12 52.35 19.25 -9.80
N ASP A 13 53.41 18.45 -9.98
CA ASP A 13 54.72 18.93 -10.43
C ASP A 13 54.67 19.38 -11.90
N LEU A 14 54.34 20.66 -12.11
CA LEU A 14 54.21 21.30 -13.41
C LEU A 14 55.51 21.24 -14.24
N GLU A 15 56.68 21.02 -13.63
CA GLU A 15 57.92 20.82 -14.38
C GLU A 15 57.98 19.46 -15.09
N GLU A 16 57.37 18.43 -14.53
CA GLU A 16 57.37 17.09 -15.11
C GLU A 16 56.43 17.00 -16.32
N ILE A 17 55.25 17.64 -16.23
CA ILE A 17 54.31 17.78 -17.34
C ILE A 17 54.94 18.53 -18.51
N LYS A 18 55.67 19.63 -18.24
CA LYS A 18 56.42 20.36 -19.26
C LYS A 18 57.45 19.46 -19.97
N LYS A 19 58.17 18.62 -19.22
CA LYS A 19 59.15 17.68 -19.79
C LYS A 19 58.49 16.62 -20.69
N ILE A 20 57.26 16.20 -20.39
CA ILE A 20 56.49 15.22 -21.18
C ILE A 20 55.99 15.83 -22.49
N LEU A 21 55.36 17.00 -22.42
CA LEU A 21 54.69 17.59 -23.58
C LEU A 21 55.68 18.16 -24.61
N PHE A 22 56.86 18.64 -24.16
CA PHE A 22 57.81 19.37 -25.01
C PHE A 22 59.09 18.56 -25.35
N ARG A 23 59.15 17.26 -25.05
CA ARG A 23 60.25 16.39 -25.54
C ARG A 23 59.89 15.75 -26.87
N ARG A 24 60.76 15.90 -27.88
CA ARG A 24 60.71 15.14 -29.14
C ARG A 24 61.59 13.89 -29.05
N TYR A 25 61.05 12.77 -29.50
CA TYR A 25 61.79 11.54 -29.74
C TYR A 25 61.88 11.32 -31.25
N VAL A 26 63.08 11.04 -31.75
CA VAL A 26 63.30 10.65 -33.16
C VAL A 26 63.51 9.15 -33.20
N ILE A 27 62.93 8.49 -34.19
CA ILE A 27 63.18 7.08 -34.46
C ILE A 27 64.46 7.00 -35.29
N GLU A 28 65.55 6.52 -34.68
CA GLU A 28 66.77 6.17 -35.40
C GLU A 28 66.74 4.67 -35.72
N ASP A 29 66.92 4.33 -36.99
CA ASP A 29 66.92 2.96 -37.48
C ASP A 29 68.37 2.46 -37.58
N PHE A 30 68.77 1.57 -36.68
CA PHE A 30 70.07 0.91 -36.71
C PHE A 30 69.88 -0.57 -37.04
N GLY A 31 70.12 -0.94 -38.30
CA GLY A 31 70.13 -2.35 -38.72
C GLY A 31 68.80 -3.09 -38.46
N GLY A 32 67.66 -2.42 -38.65
CA GLY A 32 66.33 -3.02 -38.52
C GLY A 32 65.71 -2.96 -37.12
N VAL A 33 66.37 -2.32 -36.15
CA VAL A 33 65.81 -2.02 -34.83
C VAL A 33 65.59 -0.51 -34.71
N ARG A 34 64.33 -0.12 -34.48
CA ARG A 34 63.88 1.27 -34.31
C ARG A 34 64.05 1.69 -32.84
N ILE A 35 64.93 2.64 -32.56
CA ILE A 35 65.17 3.15 -31.20
C ILE A 35 64.73 4.62 -31.10
N LEU A 36 64.02 4.97 -30.02
CA LEU A 36 63.59 6.36 -29.74
C LEU A 36 64.71 7.12 -29.03
N ALA A 37 65.37 8.04 -29.73
CA ALA A 37 66.41 8.92 -29.16
C ALA A 37 65.80 10.27 -28.73
N PRO A 38 65.97 10.72 -27.47
CA PRO A 38 65.45 12.02 -27.02
C PRO A 38 66.33 13.19 -27.50
N ILE A 39 65.72 14.19 -28.14
CA ILE A 39 66.38 15.46 -28.48
C ILE A 39 66.09 16.48 -27.36
N ARG A 40 67.14 17.13 -26.84
CA ARG A 40 66.99 18.24 -25.87
C ARG A 40 66.72 19.55 -26.62
N GLU A 41 65.47 20.00 -26.61
CA GLU A 41 65.11 21.39 -26.97
C GLU A 41 65.07 22.28 -25.70
N PRO A 42 65.27 23.61 -25.83
CA PRO A 42 65.19 24.54 -24.71
C PRO A 42 63.75 24.63 -24.16
N ILE A 43 63.63 24.65 -22.83
CA ILE A 43 62.34 24.73 -22.11
C ILE A 43 61.65 26.08 -22.45
N PRO A 44 60.36 26.11 -22.81
CA PRO A 44 59.66 27.36 -23.18
C PRO A 44 59.50 28.32 -21.98
N LYS A 45 59.56 29.62 -22.28
CA LYS A 45 59.23 30.73 -21.37
C LYS A 45 57.72 30.75 -21.05
N GLU A 46 57.34 31.52 -20.03
CA GLU A 46 55.98 31.64 -19.47
C GLU A 46 54.84 31.59 -20.52
N ASN A 47 53.71 30.96 -20.15
CA ASN A 47 52.49 30.68 -20.95
C ASN A 47 52.46 29.43 -21.88
N TRP A 48 53.39 28.48 -21.71
CA TRP A 48 53.40 27.17 -22.41
C TRP A 48 52.06 26.39 -22.46
N LEU A 49 51.16 26.61 -21.49
CA LEU A 49 49.84 25.96 -21.42
C LEU A 49 48.89 26.41 -22.54
N GLU A 50 49.06 27.63 -23.08
CA GLU A 50 48.25 28.14 -24.20
C GLU A 50 48.55 27.38 -25.51
N GLU A 51 49.68 26.67 -25.56
CA GLU A 51 50.09 25.83 -26.68
C GLU A 51 49.63 24.36 -26.55
N CYS A 52 48.89 24.01 -25.49
CA CYS A 52 48.43 22.65 -25.20
C CYS A 52 46.91 22.51 -25.38
N LEU A 53 46.47 21.40 -25.99
CA LEU A 53 45.08 20.97 -26.03
C LEU A 53 44.71 20.35 -24.68
N LEU A 54 43.49 20.61 -24.20
CA LEU A 54 43.02 20.18 -22.89
C LEU A 54 41.68 19.47 -23.02
N SER A 55 41.61 18.23 -22.56
CA SER A 55 40.39 17.39 -22.65
C SER A 55 40.13 16.73 -21.29
N LEU A 56 38.89 16.78 -20.84
CA LEU A 56 38.48 16.26 -19.54
C LEU A 56 37.54 15.07 -19.77
N SER A 57 37.83 13.95 -19.14
CA SER A 57 37.03 12.73 -19.31
C SER A 57 35.59 12.94 -18.83
N PRO A 58 34.63 12.19 -19.39
CA PRO A 58 33.22 12.34 -19.01
C PRO A 58 32.91 11.95 -17.56
N THR A 59 33.74 11.11 -16.93
CA THR A 59 33.62 10.76 -15.50
C THR A 59 34.22 11.83 -14.59
N SER A 60 34.90 12.82 -15.17
CA SER A 60 35.65 13.86 -14.47
C SER A 60 36.79 13.34 -13.59
N GLU A 61 37.30 12.14 -13.88
CA GLU A 61 38.39 11.47 -13.15
C GLU A 61 39.75 11.67 -13.84
N LEU A 62 39.76 11.84 -15.16
CA LEU A 62 40.95 12.05 -15.98
C LEU A 62 40.97 13.45 -16.63
N LEU A 63 42.09 14.16 -16.50
CA LEU A 63 42.41 15.41 -17.21
C LEU A 63 43.60 15.16 -18.15
N VAL A 64 43.40 15.37 -19.45
CA VAL A 64 44.42 15.18 -20.49
C VAL A 64 44.93 16.54 -20.97
N LEU A 65 46.25 16.73 -20.91
CA LEU A 65 46.98 17.78 -21.58
C LEU A 65 47.70 17.17 -22.79
N ALA A 66 47.57 17.76 -23.96
CA ALA A 66 48.19 17.25 -25.18
C ALA A 66 48.91 18.36 -25.92
N LYS A 67 50.05 18.03 -26.53
CA LYS A 67 50.74 18.91 -27.47
C LYS A 67 51.39 18.06 -28.56
N ASP A 68 51.11 18.39 -29.81
CA ASP A 68 51.51 17.62 -30.99
C ASP A 68 51.12 16.12 -30.88
N LYS A 69 52.10 15.22 -30.74
CA LYS A 69 51.90 13.76 -30.60
C LYS A 69 52.00 13.27 -29.14
N ASN A 70 52.24 14.17 -28.18
CA ASN A 70 52.50 13.83 -26.79
C ASN A 70 51.29 14.16 -25.90
N PHE A 71 50.95 13.25 -24.99
CA PHE A 71 49.82 13.40 -24.05
C PHE A 71 50.30 13.18 -22.61
N ALA A 72 49.79 13.98 -21.69
CA ALA A 72 49.94 13.82 -20.24
C ALA A 72 48.53 13.71 -19.63
N ILE A 73 48.20 12.56 -19.03
CA ILE A 73 46.89 12.29 -18.43
C ILE A 73 47.04 12.32 -16.91
N LEU A 74 46.22 13.09 -16.21
CA LEU A 74 46.16 13.19 -14.76
C LEU A 74 44.88 12.47 -14.29
N ASN A 75 45.01 11.35 -13.56
CA ASN A 75 43.95 10.49 -13.01
C ASN A 75 43.87 10.62 -11.49
N GLU A 76 42.80 10.30 -10.76
CA GLU A 76 42.92 10.11 -9.30
C GLU A 76 43.70 8.83 -8.96
N GLY A 77 44.72 8.93 -8.10
CA GLY A 77 45.49 7.78 -7.67
C GLY A 77 44.74 6.92 -6.66
N ALA A 78 44.39 5.69 -7.04
CA ALA A 78 43.96 4.66 -6.09
C ALA A 78 45.19 4.11 -5.33
N ASN A 79 45.45 4.62 -4.14
CA ASN A 79 46.27 3.91 -3.15
C ASN A 79 45.55 3.97 -1.80
N TYR A 80 44.84 2.90 -1.46
CA TYR A 80 44.46 2.61 -0.08
C TYR A 80 45.70 2.13 0.68
N PHE A 81 45.98 2.72 1.84
CA PHE A 81 46.04 2.08 3.16
C PHE A 81 46.64 3.08 4.16
N GLY A 82 45.86 3.45 5.18
CA GLY A 82 46.39 4.06 6.41
C GLY A 82 45.84 5.45 6.74
N GLU A 83 44.86 5.46 7.64
CA GLU A 83 44.61 6.46 8.70
C GLU A 83 44.80 7.97 8.42
N SER A 84 43.65 8.67 8.43
CA SER A 84 43.44 10.02 8.96
C SER A 84 44.37 11.17 8.51
N ARG A 85 43.86 12.03 7.62
CA ARG A 85 43.65 13.48 7.83
C ARG A 85 43.38 14.18 6.49
N GLU A 86 42.51 15.18 6.55
CA GLU A 86 42.23 16.17 5.50
C GLU A 86 43.52 16.67 4.81
N THR A 87 43.89 16.05 3.70
CA THR A 87 44.83 16.59 2.69
C THR A 87 44.48 15.94 1.35
N SER A 88 44.31 16.76 0.30
CA SER A 88 43.89 16.35 -1.04
C SER A 88 44.76 15.23 -1.64
N LEU A 89 44.11 14.17 -2.15
CA LEU A 89 44.77 13.01 -2.78
C LEU A 89 45.47 13.39 -4.11
N PRO A 90 46.64 12.81 -4.43
CA PRO A 90 47.40 13.12 -5.65
C PRO A 90 46.93 12.31 -6.87
N LEU A 91 47.01 12.94 -8.05
CA LEU A 91 46.58 12.37 -9.33
C LEU A 91 47.65 11.40 -9.94
N ALA A 92 47.30 10.16 -10.34
CA ALA A 92 48.13 9.18 -11.07
C ALA A 92 48.20 9.42 -12.61
N LEU A 93 49.31 9.08 -13.29
CA LEU A 93 49.51 9.44 -14.70
C LEU A 93 49.59 8.21 -15.63
N SER A 94 48.71 8.12 -16.64
CA SER A 94 48.80 7.13 -17.74
C SER A 94 49.18 7.80 -19.06
N LYS A 95 49.95 7.11 -19.93
CA LYS A 95 50.47 7.69 -21.17
C LYS A 95 50.05 6.84 -22.36
N TRP A 96 49.33 7.43 -23.33
CA TRP A 96 48.89 6.77 -24.56
C TRP A 96 49.38 7.49 -25.81
N ALA A 97 49.56 6.76 -26.90
CA ALA A 97 49.92 7.30 -28.22
C ALA A 97 48.96 6.80 -29.31
N LEU A 98 48.65 7.66 -30.29
CA LEU A 98 47.78 7.38 -31.45
C LEU A 98 48.63 7.32 -32.74
N PRO A 99 49.39 6.23 -32.99
CA PRO A 99 50.32 6.16 -34.12
C PRO A 99 49.64 6.23 -35.49
N ASP A 100 48.41 5.73 -35.58
CA ASP A 100 47.63 5.61 -36.82
C ASP A 100 46.91 6.93 -37.23
N GLN A 101 47.16 8.02 -36.50
CA GLN A 101 46.59 9.35 -36.77
C GLN A 101 47.73 10.31 -37.12
N GLU A 102 47.80 10.77 -38.38
CA GLU A 102 48.94 11.59 -38.82
C GLU A 102 48.96 12.96 -38.12
N VAL A 103 47.83 13.66 -38.16
CA VAL A 103 47.61 14.94 -37.49
C VAL A 103 46.39 14.84 -36.60
N ILE A 104 46.54 15.26 -35.34
CA ILE A 104 45.46 15.32 -34.35
C ILE A 104 45.09 16.79 -34.15
N SER A 105 43.86 17.15 -34.49
CA SER A 105 43.32 18.50 -34.23
C SER A 105 42.55 18.57 -32.92
N ASP A 106 41.78 17.52 -32.60
CA ASP A 106 40.98 17.43 -31.38
C ASP A 106 40.70 15.95 -31.03
N THR A 107 40.47 15.68 -29.74
CA THR A 107 40.26 14.32 -29.21
C THR A 107 39.25 14.29 -28.08
N VAL A 108 38.40 13.26 -28.08
CA VAL A 108 37.41 13.02 -27.03
C VAL A 108 37.42 11.55 -26.60
N ILE A 109 37.35 11.32 -25.29
CA ILE A 109 37.25 9.97 -24.72
C ILE A 109 35.76 9.55 -24.72
N LEU A 110 35.43 8.47 -25.44
CA LEU A 110 34.09 7.89 -25.43
C LEU A 110 33.82 7.10 -24.14
N GLY A 111 34.90 6.63 -23.50
CA GLY A 111 34.89 5.92 -22.23
C GLY A 111 35.32 4.47 -22.37
N THR A 112 35.30 3.78 -21.23
CA THR A 112 35.57 2.34 -21.14
C THR A 112 34.24 1.60 -21.22
N TRP A 113 34.18 0.60 -22.11
CA TRP A 113 32.97 -0.20 -22.32
C TRP A 113 33.34 -1.67 -22.43
N THR A 114 32.43 -2.53 -21.97
CA THR A 114 32.51 -3.97 -22.13
C THR A 114 31.51 -4.39 -23.20
N SER A 115 31.96 -5.17 -24.18
CA SER A 115 31.05 -5.74 -25.17
C SER A 115 30.18 -6.83 -24.52
N SER A 116 28.98 -7.07 -25.05
CA SER A 116 28.17 -8.22 -24.61
C SER A 116 28.94 -9.54 -24.80
N PRO A 117 28.68 -10.59 -23.99
CA PRO A 117 29.31 -11.90 -24.17
C PRO A 117 29.13 -12.45 -25.59
N LEU A 118 27.96 -12.24 -26.20
CA LEU A 118 27.69 -12.64 -27.57
C LEU A 118 28.55 -11.86 -28.58
N THR A 119 28.60 -10.53 -28.47
CA THR A 119 29.44 -9.69 -29.34
C THR A 119 30.92 -10.02 -29.19
N HIS A 120 31.36 -10.34 -27.97
CA HIS A 120 32.72 -10.79 -27.68
C HIS A 120 33.03 -12.12 -28.39
N LEU A 121 32.15 -13.12 -28.27
CA LEU A 121 32.29 -14.42 -28.95
C LEU A 121 32.27 -14.28 -30.47
N ILE A 122 31.35 -13.49 -31.03
CA ILE A 122 31.30 -13.19 -32.47
C ILE A 122 32.60 -12.53 -32.91
N THR A 123 33.06 -11.49 -32.21
CA THR A 123 34.29 -10.77 -32.56
C THR A 123 35.51 -11.67 -32.48
N ALA A 124 35.61 -12.51 -31.44
CA ALA A 124 36.68 -13.50 -31.29
C ALA A 124 36.65 -14.53 -32.42
N SER A 125 35.46 -15.03 -32.78
CA SER A 125 35.26 -16.02 -33.84
C SER A 125 35.56 -15.47 -35.23
N VAL A 126 35.10 -14.25 -35.54
CA VAL A 126 35.35 -13.57 -36.82
C VAL A 126 36.85 -13.25 -36.98
N ARG A 127 37.54 -12.89 -35.90
CA ARG A 127 38.96 -12.52 -35.95
C ARG A 127 39.94 -13.69 -35.88
N GLY A 128 39.64 -14.69 -35.05
CA GLY A 128 40.51 -15.85 -34.85
C GLY A 128 40.15 -17.04 -35.75
N GLY A 129 39.03 -16.97 -36.49
CA GLY A 129 38.56 -18.06 -37.34
C GLY A 129 38.23 -19.33 -36.55
N TYR A 130 38.34 -20.49 -37.20
CA TYR A 130 38.02 -21.81 -36.61
C TYR A 130 38.84 -22.16 -35.35
N ILE A 131 40.00 -21.52 -35.15
CA ILE A 131 40.94 -21.77 -34.05
C ILE A 131 40.97 -20.63 -33.01
N ALA A 132 39.93 -19.79 -32.98
CA ALA A 132 39.87 -18.64 -32.07
C ALA A 132 39.81 -19.05 -30.58
N PHE A 133 40.77 -18.60 -29.78
CA PHE A 133 40.69 -18.63 -28.32
C PHE A 133 39.93 -17.41 -27.80
N TYR A 134 38.95 -17.62 -26.92
CA TYR A 134 38.16 -16.55 -26.31
C TYR A 134 38.35 -16.51 -24.79
N ARG A 135 38.30 -15.30 -24.21
CA ARG A 135 38.33 -15.11 -22.76
C ARG A 135 36.98 -15.50 -22.14
N SER A 136 36.99 -15.94 -20.87
CA SER A 136 35.77 -16.26 -20.12
C SER A 136 34.90 -15.05 -19.84
N SER A 137 35.49 -13.85 -19.76
CA SER A 137 34.79 -12.58 -19.66
C SER A 137 35.12 -11.65 -20.84
N PRO A 138 34.17 -10.81 -21.30
CA PRO A 138 34.44 -9.79 -22.29
C PRO A 138 35.52 -8.81 -21.77
N PRO A 139 36.56 -8.49 -22.55
CA PRO A 139 37.56 -7.53 -22.13
C PRO A 139 36.97 -6.12 -22.13
N GLN A 140 37.48 -5.27 -21.22
CA GLN A 140 37.17 -3.85 -21.27
C GLN A 140 37.94 -3.19 -22.41
N VAL A 141 37.26 -2.31 -23.14
CA VAL A 141 37.83 -1.56 -24.25
C VAL A 141 37.67 -0.09 -23.96
N THR A 142 38.78 0.64 -23.94
CA THR A 142 38.77 2.10 -23.85
C THR A 142 38.91 2.67 -25.25
N THR A 143 37.97 3.50 -25.68
CA THR A 143 37.97 4.12 -27.01
C THR A 143 38.11 5.64 -26.95
N ILE A 144 39.03 6.16 -27.76
CA ILE A 144 39.24 7.58 -28.03
C ILE A 144 38.82 7.87 -29.46
N LEU A 145 38.03 8.92 -29.62
CA LEU A 145 37.71 9.52 -30.91
C LEU A 145 38.70 10.66 -31.18
N ALA A 146 39.45 10.57 -32.26
CA ALA A 146 40.35 11.62 -32.72
C ALA A 146 39.87 12.18 -34.06
N THR A 147 40.11 13.46 -34.31
CA THR A 147 39.84 14.09 -35.61
C THR A 147 41.06 14.84 -36.08
N GLY A 148 41.27 14.88 -37.39
CA GLY A 148 42.40 15.58 -37.98
C GLY A 148 42.61 15.21 -39.44
N VAL A 149 43.83 14.81 -39.78
CA VAL A 149 44.20 14.35 -41.12
C VAL A 149 44.65 12.90 -41.02
N ASP A 150 44.18 12.08 -41.96
CA ASP A 150 44.50 10.67 -42.14
C ASP A 150 44.52 9.85 -40.83
N PRO A 151 43.35 9.38 -40.36
CA PRO A 151 41.98 9.58 -40.91
C PRO A 151 41.34 10.93 -40.54
N PHE A 152 40.30 11.36 -41.27
CA PHE A 152 39.51 12.56 -40.92
C PHE A 152 38.87 12.43 -39.54
N VAL A 153 38.35 11.24 -39.21
CA VAL A 153 37.90 10.84 -37.88
C VAL A 153 38.38 9.41 -37.61
N GLY A 154 39.13 9.17 -36.54
CA GLY A 154 39.68 7.87 -36.16
C GLY A 154 39.17 7.40 -34.80
N TYR A 155 38.73 6.14 -34.72
CA TYR A 155 38.36 5.47 -33.48
C TYR A 155 39.51 4.59 -33.01
N HIS A 156 40.22 5.07 -32.00
CA HIS A 156 41.40 4.43 -31.44
C HIS A 156 41.02 3.70 -30.17
N SER A 157 41.29 2.40 -30.08
CA SER A 157 40.92 1.59 -28.93
C SER A 157 42.11 0.86 -28.33
N ILE A 158 42.10 0.71 -27.01
CA ILE A 158 42.98 -0.19 -26.28
C ILE A 158 42.15 -1.21 -25.51
N VAL A 159 42.62 -2.46 -25.50
CA VAL A 159 41.93 -3.59 -24.84
C VAL A 159 42.67 -3.92 -23.56
N GLU A 160 41.96 -3.97 -22.44
CA GLU A 160 42.58 -4.25 -21.15
C GLU A 160 43.21 -5.66 -21.13
N GLY A 161 44.50 -5.72 -20.79
CA GLY A 161 45.28 -6.97 -20.78
C GLY A 161 45.88 -7.39 -22.14
N THR A 162 46.04 -6.48 -23.11
CA THR A 162 46.91 -6.71 -24.30
C THR A 162 48.36 -6.23 -24.10
N ALA A 163 48.81 -6.03 -22.84
CA ALA A 163 50.24 -6.06 -22.51
C ALA A 163 50.75 -7.50 -22.67
N GLY A 164 50.95 -7.93 -23.92
CA GLY A 164 51.20 -9.33 -24.24
C GLY A 164 51.34 -9.63 -25.73
N THR A 165 51.92 -8.73 -26.53
CA THR A 165 52.56 -9.12 -27.79
C THR A 165 53.78 -8.24 -28.05
N GLY A 166 54.90 -8.70 -27.51
CA GLY A 166 56.22 -8.11 -27.63
C GLY A 166 57.24 -8.95 -26.85
N LEU A 167 57.19 -10.28 -27.01
CA LEU A 167 58.00 -11.28 -26.31
C LEU A 167 59.53 -11.21 -26.62
N ALA A 168 60.06 -10.07 -27.05
CA ALA A 168 61.49 -9.89 -27.35
C ALA A 168 62.18 -8.83 -26.47
N ASP A 169 61.52 -7.74 -26.07
CA ASP A 169 62.21 -6.60 -25.42
C ASP A 169 62.20 -6.65 -23.88
N VAL A 170 61.34 -7.48 -23.28
CA VAL A 170 61.35 -7.73 -21.83
C VAL A 170 62.56 -8.60 -21.41
N ALA A 171 63.24 -9.26 -22.35
CA ALA A 171 64.42 -10.08 -22.09
C ALA A 171 65.72 -9.28 -21.89
N TRP A 172 65.81 -8.03 -22.36
CA TRP A 172 67.02 -7.20 -22.20
C TRP A 172 67.01 -6.33 -20.93
N GLY A 173 65.84 -5.91 -20.45
CA GLY A 173 65.69 -5.05 -19.27
C GLY A 173 65.77 -5.77 -17.92
N LEU A 174 65.46 -7.07 -17.89
CA LEU A 174 65.51 -7.90 -16.69
C LEU A 174 66.88 -8.56 -16.44
N ALA A 175 67.83 -8.43 -17.37
CA ALA A 175 69.15 -9.05 -17.27
C ALA A 175 70.23 -8.20 -16.57
N SER A 176 69.93 -6.98 -16.08
CA SER A 176 70.98 -6.12 -15.48
C SER A 176 70.74 -5.55 -14.08
N LYS A 177 69.59 -5.80 -13.41
CA LYS A 177 69.36 -5.23 -12.06
C LYS A 177 68.72 -6.15 -11.01
N VAL A 178 68.86 -7.48 -11.16
CA VAL A 178 68.80 -8.41 -10.02
C VAL A 178 70.22 -8.86 -9.66
N LYS A 179 70.97 -7.93 -9.08
CA LYS A 179 72.00 -8.24 -8.09
C LYS A 179 71.70 -7.38 -6.87
N THR A 180 71.67 -8.04 -5.70
CA THR A 180 71.57 -7.49 -4.32
C THR A 180 70.22 -6.91 -3.89
N ALA A 181 69.52 -7.35 -2.82
CA ALA A 181 69.63 -8.51 -1.93
C ALA A 181 68.37 -8.58 -1.05
N VAL A 182 67.74 -9.76 -0.97
CA VAL A 182 67.06 -10.21 0.25
C VAL A 182 68.17 -10.65 1.20
N GLY A 183 68.27 -10.02 2.36
CA GLY A 183 69.19 -10.43 3.41
C GLY A 183 68.72 -11.75 4.04
N TYR A 184 69.50 -12.81 3.83
CA TYR A 184 69.64 -13.90 4.78
C TYR A 184 70.63 -13.50 5.88
N ALA A 185 70.31 -13.91 7.10
CA ALA A 185 71.20 -14.17 8.23
C ALA A 185 71.92 -12.99 8.92
N LEU A 186 71.49 -12.72 10.16
CA LEU A 186 72.35 -12.29 11.28
C LEU A 186 73.56 -13.24 11.37
N PRO A 187 74.79 -12.82 11.74
CA PRO A 187 75.07 -12.20 13.06
C PRO A 187 76.24 -11.17 13.11
N THR A 188 76.41 -10.61 14.32
CA THR A 188 77.60 -9.95 14.90
C THR A 188 77.69 -8.41 14.89
N SER A 189 77.64 -7.89 16.12
CA SER A 189 78.61 -6.96 16.70
C SER A 189 78.58 -5.47 16.36
N TRP A 190 78.16 -4.71 17.39
CA TRP A 190 78.92 -3.63 18.05
C TRP A 190 79.23 -2.31 17.32
N PHE A 191 78.75 -1.23 17.97
CA PHE A 191 79.22 0.17 17.98
C PHE A 191 79.27 0.95 16.65
N SER A 192 78.46 2.01 16.56
CA SER A 192 78.95 3.39 16.63
C SER A 192 77.94 4.38 16.05
N LYS A 193 77.82 5.51 16.74
CA LYS A 193 77.08 6.70 16.34
C LYS A 193 77.62 7.32 15.04
N TRP A 194 76.68 7.91 14.30
CA TRP A 194 76.78 9.10 13.45
C TRP A 194 77.89 9.18 12.39
N THR A 195 77.47 9.28 11.12
CA THR A 195 77.36 10.56 10.38
C THR A 195 76.75 10.29 8.99
N PRO A 196 75.80 11.10 8.49
CA PRO A 196 75.42 11.07 7.09
C PRO A 196 76.20 12.12 6.28
N PRO A 197 76.95 11.74 5.22
CA PRO A 197 77.34 12.69 4.18
C PRO A 197 76.66 12.38 2.84
N SER A 198 76.03 13.45 2.31
CA SER A 198 75.73 13.78 0.90
C SER A 198 75.17 12.70 -0.05
N ASN A 199 73.85 12.76 -0.26
CA ASN A 199 73.15 12.10 -1.36
C ASN A 199 73.44 12.77 -2.71
N VAL A 200 74.12 12.05 -3.61
CA VAL A 200 74.01 12.25 -5.06
C VAL A 200 72.73 11.53 -5.51
N LYS A 201 71.72 12.28 -5.99
CA LYS A 201 70.52 11.73 -6.63
C LYS A 201 70.68 11.79 -8.15
N GLU A 202 70.95 10.64 -8.78
CA GLU A 202 70.64 10.41 -10.19
C GLU A 202 69.14 10.13 -10.34
N ASN A 203 68.49 10.74 -11.35
CA ASN A 203 67.06 10.57 -11.64
C ASN A 203 66.76 9.24 -12.37
N PRO A 204 65.61 8.59 -12.11
CA PRO A 204 65.22 7.33 -12.75
C PRO A 204 64.75 7.52 -14.22
N PRO A 205 64.82 6.47 -15.08
CA PRO A 205 64.38 6.53 -16.48
C PRO A 205 62.85 6.48 -16.61
N VAL A 206 62.30 7.22 -17.60
CA VAL A 206 60.87 7.45 -17.82
C VAL A 206 60.26 6.37 -18.74
N GLU A 207 59.11 5.78 -18.34
CA GLU A 207 58.39 4.76 -19.13
C GLU A 207 57.74 5.32 -20.42
N PRO A 208 57.79 4.58 -21.55
CA PRO A 208 57.20 4.98 -22.84
C PRO A 208 55.66 4.88 -22.87
N PRO A 209 54.97 5.66 -23.74
CA PRO A 209 53.51 5.62 -23.87
C PRO A 209 52.99 4.32 -24.51
N GLU A 210 51.85 3.82 -24.04
CA GLU A 210 51.17 2.64 -24.59
C GLU A 210 50.46 3.00 -25.91
N MET A 211 50.64 2.18 -26.94
CA MET A 211 50.12 2.48 -28.29
C MET A 211 48.67 1.99 -28.44
N MET A 212 47.76 2.90 -28.80
CA MET A 212 46.39 2.55 -29.17
C MET A 212 46.30 2.17 -30.64
N THR A 213 45.40 1.26 -30.99
CA THR A 213 45.17 0.85 -32.38
C THR A 213 43.94 1.54 -32.94
N CYS A 214 44.05 2.13 -34.13
CA CYS A 214 42.90 2.62 -34.88
C CYS A 214 42.07 1.43 -35.39
N ARG A 215 40.85 1.29 -34.88
CA ARG A 215 39.94 0.18 -35.21
C ARG A 215 39.22 0.41 -36.52
N PHE A 216 38.74 1.63 -36.71
CA PHE A 216 38.05 2.10 -37.89
C PHE A 216 38.06 3.63 -37.89
N GLY A 217 37.84 4.23 -39.04
CA GLY A 217 37.79 5.69 -39.18
C GLY A 217 37.16 6.11 -40.49
N LEU A 218 36.73 7.37 -40.54
CA LEU A 218 36.29 8.02 -41.76
C LEU A 218 37.51 8.68 -42.40
N TRP A 219 37.81 8.29 -43.63
CA TRP A 219 38.95 8.82 -44.39
C TRP A 219 38.44 9.89 -45.36
N ASP A 220 38.96 11.10 -45.27
CA ASP A 220 38.70 12.20 -46.22
C ASP A 220 40.02 12.92 -46.46
N THR A 221 40.70 12.56 -47.55
CA THR A 221 42.06 13.04 -47.88
C THR A 221 42.09 14.53 -48.21
N ILE A 222 40.93 15.15 -48.48
CA ILE A 222 40.85 16.57 -48.88
C ILE A 222 40.62 17.45 -47.66
N ARG A 223 40.11 16.89 -46.56
CA ARG A 223 39.54 17.68 -45.47
C ARG A 223 40.16 17.34 -44.14
N LYS A 224 40.42 18.38 -43.37
CA LYS A 224 40.92 18.29 -42.01
C LYS A 224 39.75 18.46 -41.04
N GLY A 225 39.57 17.52 -40.14
CA GLY A 225 38.68 17.71 -38.99
C GLY A 225 39.33 18.62 -37.97
N GLU A 226 38.57 19.56 -37.41
CA GLU A 226 39.10 20.62 -36.54
C GLU A 226 38.63 20.48 -35.08
N ARG A 227 37.37 20.14 -34.85
CA ARG A 227 36.77 20.12 -33.50
C ARG A 227 35.75 19.00 -33.35
N ILE A 228 35.65 18.43 -32.15
CA ILE A 228 34.72 17.36 -31.79
C ILE A 228 33.82 17.79 -30.63
N TYR A 229 32.52 17.68 -30.83
CA TYR A 229 31.51 17.88 -29.80
C TYR A 229 30.77 16.55 -29.58
N ILE A 230 30.79 16.02 -28.37
CA ILE A 230 30.17 14.72 -28.04
C ILE A 230 28.80 14.92 -27.37
N SER A 231 27.83 14.05 -27.65
CA SER A 231 26.52 14.10 -26.97
C SER A 231 26.65 13.70 -25.49
N PRO A 232 25.70 14.11 -24.62
CA PRO A 232 25.73 13.74 -23.21
C PRO A 232 25.68 12.22 -22.98
N GLN A 233 24.95 11.49 -23.82
CA GLN A 233 24.86 10.02 -23.79
C GLN A 233 26.00 9.32 -24.56
N LYS A 234 26.92 10.07 -25.17
CA LYS A 234 28.09 9.59 -25.93
C LYS A 234 27.80 8.70 -27.13
N ASN A 235 26.54 8.52 -27.50
CA ASN A 235 26.12 7.81 -28.69
C ASN A 235 26.38 8.59 -29.99
N LEU A 236 26.46 9.92 -29.92
CA LEU A 236 26.62 10.79 -31.09
C LEU A 236 27.79 11.75 -30.89
N SER A 237 28.48 12.06 -31.97
CA SER A 237 29.48 13.13 -32.01
C SER A 237 29.25 14.03 -33.21
N VAL A 238 29.63 15.29 -33.07
CA VAL A 238 29.63 16.28 -34.14
C VAL A 238 31.06 16.69 -34.41
N VAL A 239 31.48 16.58 -35.67
CA VAL A 239 32.82 16.97 -36.13
C VAL A 239 32.70 18.13 -37.10
N CYS A 240 33.38 19.24 -36.77
CA CYS A 240 33.50 20.40 -37.65
C CYS A 240 34.76 20.25 -38.51
N ASP A 241 34.66 20.55 -39.81
CA ASP A 241 35.80 20.52 -40.73
C ASP A 241 36.30 21.91 -41.13
N SER A 242 37.49 21.93 -41.76
CA SER A 242 38.14 23.15 -42.25
C SER A 242 37.44 23.83 -43.44
N LEU A 243 36.48 23.16 -44.09
CA LEU A 243 35.76 23.69 -45.25
C LEU A 243 34.35 24.22 -44.89
N GLY A 244 33.98 24.18 -43.61
CA GLY A 244 32.72 24.71 -43.10
C GLY A 244 31.55 23.74 -43.21
N ARG A 245 31.80 22.46 -42.92
CA ARG A 245 30.78 21.44 -42.72
C ARG A 245 30.78 20.97 -41.29
N VAL A 246 29.58 20.64 -40.81
CA VAL A 246 29.33 20.05 -39.51
C VAL A 246 28.77 18.66 -39.77
N MET A 247 29.42 17.62 -39.27
CA MET A 247 29.06 16.23 -39.51
C MET A 247 28.61 15.56 -38.22
N LEU A 248 27.37 15.08 -38.16
CA LEU A 248 26.86 14.23 -37.09
C LEU A 248 27.25 12.78 -37.39
N ILE A 249 27.90 12.15 -36.43
CA ILE A 249 28.42 10.78 -36.51
C ILE A 249 27.81 9.98 -35.36
N ASP A 250 27.37 8.76 -35.66
CA ASP A 250 27.01 7.76 -34.66
C ASP A 250 28.28 7.06 -34.16
N ASN A 251 28.56 7.21 -32.88
CA ASN A 251 29.77 6.68 -32.26
C ASN A 251 29.77 5.16 -32.12
N PHE A 252 28.59 4.52 -32.11
CA PHE A 252 28.50 3.06 -32.03
C PHE A 252 28.84 2.41 -33.37
N SER A 253 28.23 2.91 -34.46
CA SER A 253 28.47 2.37 -35.80
C SER A 253 29.68 2.98 -36.53
N GLY A 254 30.16 4.15 -36.08
CA GLY A 254 31.19 4.92 -36.80
C GLY A 254 30.69 5.59 -38.08
N THR A 255 29.38 5.64 -38.29
CA THR A 255 28.79 6.14 -39.55
C THR A 255 28.40 7.61 -39.45
N ALA A 256 28.61 8.35 -40.55
CA ALA A 256 28.12 9.71 -40.67
C ALA A 256 26.59 9.70 -40.93
N VAL A 257 25.82 10.22 -39.97
CA VAL A 257 24.35 10.22 -39.98
C VAL A 257 23.82 11.42 -40.77
N ARG A 258 24.39 12.61 -40.56
CA ARG A 258 23.92 13.86 -41.19
C ARG A 258 25.05 14.87 -41.36
N MET A 259 24.94 15.73 -42.36
CA MET A 259 25.92 16.78 -42.65
C MET A 259 25.26 18.11 -42.96
N TRP A 260 25.68 19.18 -42.28
CA TRP A 260 25.29 20.56 -42.56
C TRP A 260 26.42 21.28 -43.30
N LYS A 261 26.09 21.99 -44.38
CA LYS A 261 27.05 22.68 -45.24
C LYS A 261 26.95 24.20 -45.06
N GLY A 262 28.08 24.91 -45.16
CA GLY A 262 28.11 26.38 -45.13
C GLY A 262 28.18 26.98 -43.71
N TYR A 263 28.70 26.22 -42.76
CA TYR A 263 28.94 26.61 -41.37
C TYR A 263 30.45 26.65 -41.14
N ARG A 264 31.13 27.64 -41.73
CA ARG A 264 32.57 27.82 -41.50
C ARG A 264 32.81 28.36 -40.10
N ASP A 265 33.84 27.83 -39.45
CA ASP A 265 34.25 28.18 -38.08
C ASP A 265 33.14 27.87 -37.05
N ALA A 266 32.29 26.88 -37.34
CA ALA A 266 31.13 26.57 -36.52
C ALA A 266 31.51 26.11 -35.12
N GLU A 267 30.71 26.55 -34.15
CA GLU A 267 30.75 26.05 -32.78
C GLU A 267 29.44 25.33 -32.50
N CYS A 268 29.50 24.17 -31.84
CA CYS A 268 28.35 23.30 -31.65
C CYS A 268 28.11 22.99 -30.17
N ALA A 269 26.85 22.77 -29.81
CA ALA A 269 26.45 22.35 -28.47
C ALA A 269 25.23 21.44 -28.55
N PHE A 270 25.21 20.38 -27.72
CA PHE A 270 24.03 19.54 -27.58
C PHE A 270 23.12 20.08 -26.48
N ILE A 271 21.80 20.08 -26.73
CA ILE A 271 20.77 20.53 -25.79
C ILE A 271 19.82 19.36 -25.52
N THR A 272 19.72 18.93 -24.26
CA THR A 272 18.76 17.94 -23.78
C THR A 272 17.51 18.63 -23.26
N VAL A 273 16.33 18.14 -23.64
CA VAL A 273 15.04 18.71 -23.25
C VAL A 273 14.14 17.59 -22.77
N ASP A 274 13.74 17.64 -21.50
CA ASP A 274 12.90 16.62 -20.86
C ASP A 274 11.42 17.05 -20.82
N GLU A 275 10.51 16.07 -20.95
CA GLU A 275 9.06 16.28 -20.83
C GLU A 275 8.66 16.57 -19.37
N GLU A 276 8.02 17.72 -19.11
CA GLU A 276 7.54 18.06 -17.76
C GLU A 276 6.28 17.23 -17.39
N LYS A 277 6.45 16.05 -16.75
CA LYS A 277 5.74 15.58 -15.51
C LYS A 277 5.68 14.04 -15.30
N VAL A 278 5.53 13.68 -14.01
CA VAL A 278 5.46 12.37 -13.31
C VAL A 278 6.82 11.66 -13.15
N PRO A 279 7.29 11.41 -11.91
CA PRO A 279 8.56 10.74 -11.67
C PRO A 279 8.49 9.29 -12.18
N GLY A 280 9.29 8.99 -13.22
CA GLY A 280 9.57 7.62 -13.65
C GLY A 280 9.52 7.36 -15.16
N VAL A 281 8.78 8.15 -15.95
CA VAL A 281 8.60 7.87 -17.40
C VAL A 281 8.45 9.16 -18.23
N GLY A 282 9.43 10.06 -18.17
CA GLY A 282 9.48 11.24 -19.04
C GLY A 282 10.21 10.94 -20.35
N ARG A 283 9.69 11.39 -21.50
CA ARG A 283 10.44 11.35 -22.78
C ARG A 283 11.47 12.49 -22.79
N SER A 284 12.68 12.21 -23.27
CA SER A 284 13.75 13.22 -23.43
C SER A 284 14.10 13.39 -24.92
N ALA A 285 14.25 14.63 -25.39
CA ALA A 285 14.69 14.96 -26.74
C ALA A 285 16.09 15.58 -26.76
N LEU A 286 16.84 15.36 -27.84
CA LEU A 286 18.20 15.86 -28.02
C LEU A 286 18.30 16.72 -29.29
N TYR A 287 18.81 17.94 -29.14
CA TYR A 287 19.00 18.91 -30.20
C TYR A 287 20.48 19.31 -30.36
N LEU A 288 20.80 19.84 -31.54
CA LEU A 288 22.10 20.43 -31.85
C LEU A 288 21.95 21.93 -32.11
N ALA A 289 22.59 22.75 -31.28
CA ALA A 289 22.81 24.16 -31.57
C ALA A 289 24.12 24.30 -32.37
N ILE A 290 24.04 24.98 -33.52
CA ILE A 290 25.18 25.29 -34.39
C ILE A 290 25.28 26.82 -34.49
N TYR A 291 26.31 27.39 -33.88
CA TYR A 291 26.67 28.78 -34.06
C TYR A 291 27.48 28.96 -35.34
N ALA A 292 27.04 29.87 -36.21
CA ALA A 292 27.71 30.23 -37.45
C ALA A 292 28.23 31.68 -37.36
N PRO A 293 29.50 31.89 -36.94
CA PRO A 293 30.03 33.24 -36.66
C PRO A 293 29.90 34.18 -37.86
N LYS A 294 30.19 33.70 -39.08
CA LYS A 294 30.12 34.51 -40.30
C LYS A 294 28.72 35.03 -40.61
N LYS A 295 27.71 34.25 -40.26
CA LYS A 295 26.29 34.60 -40.45
C LYS A 295 25.72 35.37 -39.25
N GLY A 296 26.35 35.31 -38.08
CA GLY A 296 25.84 35.91 -36.85
C GLY A 296 24.52 35.26 -36.42
N ILE A 297 24.44 33.94 -36.47
CA ILE A 297 23.23 33.20 -36.07
C ILE A 297 23.60 31.94 -35.28
N VAL A 298 22.74 31.54 -34.34
CA VAL A 298 22.73 30.21 -33.72
C VAL A 298 21.51 29.47 -34.25
N GLU A 299 21.72 28.36 -34.95
CA GLU A 299 20.63 27.51 -35.45
C GLU A 299 20.47 26.26 -34.60
N VAL A 300 19.23 25.94 -34.23
CA VAL A 300 18.89 24.74 -33.47
C VAL A 300 18.28 23.71 -34.41
N TRP A 301 18.85 22.51 -34.42
CA TRP A 301 18.49 21.41 -35.31
C TRP A 301 18.07 20.18 -34.51
N ALA A 302 17.02 19.51 -34.97
CA ALA A 302 16.76 18.12 -34.60
C ALA A 302 17.75 17.20 -35.34
N LEU A 303 18.26 16.16 -34.69
CA LEU A 303 19.51 15.48 -35.09
C LEU A 303 19.41 14.66 -36.39
N GLN A 304 18.77 13.49 -36.38
CA GLN A 304 18.89 12.49 -37.45
C GLN A 304 18.15 12.88 -38.73
N GLN A 305 16.81 12.99 -38.68
CA GLN A 305 15.96 13.34 -39.83
C GLN A 305 15.09 14.58 -39.57
N GLY A 306 15.30 15.26 -38.43
CA GLY A 306 14.42 16.34 -38.02
C GLY A 306 14.69 17.68 -38.70
N PRO A 307 13.69 18.58 -38.73
CA PRO A 307 13.80 19.89 -39.35
C PRO A 307 14.70 20.84 -38.53
N LYS A 308 14.98 22.03 -39.10
CA LYS A 308 15.52 23.14 -38.34
C LYS A 308 14.43 23.69 -37.42
N VAL A 309 14.71 23.72 -36.12
CA VAL A 309 13.75 24.09 -35.07
C VAL A 309 13.69 25.61 -34.91
N ALA A 310 14.84 26.26 -34.81
CA ALA A 310 14.93 27.69 -34.58
C ALA A 310 16.18 28.31 -35.23
N THR A 311 16.14 29.63 -35.45
CA THR A 311 17.29 30.44 -35.84
C THR A 311 17.30 31.68 -34.96
N LEU A 312 18.31 31.78 -34.09
CA LEU A 312 18.50 32.89 -33.17
C LEU A 312 19.54 33.83 -33.75
N LEU A 313 19.23 35.14 -33.78
CA LEU A 313 20.22 36.15 -34.16
C LEU A 313 21.28 36.25 -33.07
N ALA A 314 22.54 36.25 -33.48
CA ALA A 314 23.69 36.24 -32.59
C ALA A 314 24.75 37.24 -33.06
N SER A 315 25.58 37.74 -32.15
CA SER A 315 26.72 38.58 -32.55
C SER A 315 27.68 37.79 -33.44
N LYS A 316 28.30 38.43 -34.43
CA LYS A 316 29.33 37.80 -35.29
C LYS A 316 30.65 37.53 -34.55
N PHE A 317 30.85 38.19 -33.41
CA PHE A 317 32.05 38.08 -32.57
C PHE A 317 31.68 37.51 -31.18
N GLY A 318 30.79 36.52 -31.16
CA GLY A 318 30.42 35.80 -29.94
C GLY A 318 31.06 34.43 -29.86
N ARG A 319 30.77 33.70 -28.79
CA ARG A 319 31.22 32.33 -28.56
C ARG A 319 30.08 31.48 -28.01
N LEU A 320 29.87 30.32 -28.59
CA LEU A 320 28.97 29.29 -28.08
C LEU A 320 29.78 28.32 -27.20
N LEU A 321 29.42 28.26 -25.93
CA LEU A 321 30.01 27.36 -24.95
C LEU A 321 29.10 26.15 -24.75
N TYR A 322 29.68 24.98 -24.94
CA TYR A 322 29.04 23.71 -24.64
C TYR A 322 29.59 23.15 -23.32
N ILE A 323 28.75 23.14 -22.28
CA ILE A 323 29.11 22.71 -20.93
C ILE A 323 28.67 21.26 -20.77
N LYS A 324 29.64 20.35 -20.80
CA LYS A 324 29.43 18.89 -20.86
C LYS A 324 29.30 18.21 -19.49
N HIS A 325 29.81 18.84 -18.44
CA HIS A 325 29.97 18.25 -17.11
C HIS A 325 29.62 19.26 -16.01
N GLY A 326 29.15 18.77 -14.86
CA GLY A 326 29.02 19.54 -13.63
C GLY A 326 30.35 19.62 -12.87
N ILE A 327 30.38 19.15 -11.61
CA ILE A 327 31.53 19.29 -10.72
C ILE A 327 32.51 18.11 -10.95
N MET A 328 33.82 18.41 -11.01
CA MET A 328 34.90 17.43 -11.17
C MET A 328 35.04 16.55 -9.90
N GLY A 329 35.13 15.21 -10.04
CA GLY A 329 35.34 14.27 -8.92
C GLY A 329 34.10 13.69 -8.20
N LEU A 330 32.86 13.96 -8.66
CA LEU A 330 31.63 13.62 -7.90
C LEU A 330 31.01 12.24 -8.19
N ASN A 331 31.60 11.43 -9.08
CA ASN A 331 30.98 10.19 -9.57
C ASN A 331 31.26 8.92 -8.73
N SER A 332 31.95 9.04 -7.60
CA SER A 332 32.16 7.91 -6.66
C SER A 332 30.98 7.63 -5.73
N THR A 333 29.88 8.39 -5.85
CA THR A 333 28.65 8.14 -5.08
C THR A 333 27.57 7.54 -5.98
N THR A 334 26.98 6.43 -5.55
CA THR A 334 25.88 5.68 -6.18
C THR A 334 24.57 6.48 -6.17
N SER A 335 24.60 7.70 -6.69
CA SER A 335 23.45 8.58 -6.86
C SER A 335 22.96 8.47 -8.31
N ARG A 336 21.65 8.22 -8.48
CA ARG A 336 20.96 8.13 -9.78
C ARG A 336 20.96 9.45 -10.60
N ASN A 337 21.59 10.51 -10.11
CA ASN A 337 21.63 11.80 -10.80
C ASN A 337 22.89 11.92 -11.64
N ALA A 338 22.73 11.85 -12.97
CA ALA A 338 23.81 12.10 -13.92
C ALA A 338 24.39 13.51 -13.72
N ASN A 339 25.73 13.61 -13.73
CA ASN A 339 26.51 14.85 -13.54
C ASN A 339 26.38 15.81 -14.74
N PHE A 340 25.16 16.24 -15.06
CA PHE A 340 24.86 17.22 -16.11
C PHE A 340 25.04 18.64 -15.57
N GLY A 341 25.65 19.52 -16.36
CA GLY A 341 25.71 20.95 -16.05
C GLY A 341 24.32 21.58 -16.13
N GLN A 342 23.97 22.43 -15.15
CA GLN A 342 22.67 23.12 -15.08
C GLN A 342 22.34 23.94 -16.33
N HIS A 343 23.37 24.41 -17.05
CA HIS A 343 23.24 25.15 -18.31
C HIS A 343 24.14 24.50 -19.38
N SER A 344 23.59 23.62 -20.21
CA SER A 344 24.38 22.86 -21.19
C SER A 344 24.87 23.71 -22.37
N CYS A 345 24.12 24.74 -22.77
CA CYS A 345 24.40 25.56 -23.95
C CYS A 345 24.28 27.06 -23.65
N VAL A 346 25.41 27.76 -23.69
CA VAL A 346 25.51 29.17 -23.32
C VAL A 346 26.20 29.97 -24.41
N PHE A 347 25.60 31.05 -24.86
CA PHE A 347 26.18 31.99 -25.81
C PHE A 347 26.71 33.23 -25.11
N ILE A 348 27.93 33.64 -25.42
CA ILE A 348 28.54 34.88 -24.93
C ILE A 348 28.72 35.82 -26.11
N ASN A 349 28.12 37.01 -26.03
CA ASN A 349 28.26 38.01 -27.07
C ASN A 349 29.55 38.85 -26.91
N ASN A 350 29.82 39.73 -27.88
CA ASN A 350 30.98 40.63 -27.89
C ASN A 350 30.95 41.71 -26.80
N LEU A 351 29.83 41.88 -26.08
CA LEU A 351 29.70 42.78 -24.94
C LEU A 351 29.88 42.04 -23.60
N GLY A 352 30.17 40.74 -23.63
CA GLY A 352 30.29 39.91 -22.43
C GLY A 352 28.96 39.51 -21.80
N ILE A 353 27.83 39.74 -22.47
CA ILE A 353 26.51 39.27 -22.03
C ILE A 353 26.41 37.78 -22.29
N ILE A 354 26.06 37.05 -21.24
CA ILE A 354 25.86 35.61 -21.24
C ILE A 354 24.37 35.35 -21.46
N SER A 355 24.03 34.52 -22.45
CA SER A 355 22.66 34.17 -22.79
C SER A 355 22.55 32.66 -22.94
N GLU A 356 21.62 32.05 -22.21
CA GLU A 356 21.34 30.63 -22.34
C GLU A 356 20.51 30.36 -23.59
N VAL A 357 20.85 29.28 -24.32
CA VAL A 357 20.03 28.81 -25.44
C VAL A 357 19.05 27.76 -24.92
N TYR A 358 17.83 28.21 -24.64
CA TYR A 358 16.75 27.35 -24.14
C TYR A 358 15.85 26.86 -25.27
N VAL A 359 15.54 25.55 -25.30
CA VAL A 359 14.63 24.91 -26.26
C VAL A 359 13.51 24.24 -25.46
N PRO A 360 12.25 24.68 -25.59
CA PRO A 360 11.16 24.06 -24.84
C PRO A 360 10.69 22.75 -25.49
N PHE A 361 10.25 21.77 -24.68
CA PHE A 361 9.88 20.41 -25.13
C PHE A 361 8.84 20.39 -26.27
N HIS A 362 7.86 21.29 -26.26
CA HIS A 362 6.86 21.37 -27.34
C HIS A 362 7.45 21.71 -28.72
N SER A 363 8.68 22.24 -28.78
CA SER A 363 9.40 22.47 -30.04
C SER A 363 9.78 21.17 -30.77
N ILE A 364 9.57 20.00 -30.17
CA ILE A 364 9.67 18.68 -30.82
C ILE A 364 8.65 18.56 -31.96
N PHE A 365 7.46 19.13 -31.77
CA PHE A 365 6.32 18.96 -32.67
C PHE A 365 6.23 20.05 -33.73
N ASN A 366 7.36 20.70 -34.07
CA ASN A 366 7.38 21.79 -35.05
C ASN A 366 7.25 21.26 -36.49
N ASP A 367 6.15 20.56 -36.77
CA ASP A 367 5.42 20.80 -38.00
C ASP A 367 4.79 22.19 -37.85
N ARG A 368 5.21 23.12 -38.69
CA ARG A 368 4.58 24.44 -38.78
C ARG A 368 3.07 24.22 -39.00
N ASN A 369 2.25 24.71 -38.06
CA ASN A 369 0.78 24.78 -38.04
C ASN A 369 0.03 23.85 -37.05
N ASP A 370 0.53 23.61 -35.83
CA ASP A 370 -0.37 23.18 -34.75
C ASP A 370 -0.75 24.37 -33.84
N PRO A 371 -1.90 25.05 -34.06
CA PRO A 371 -2.34 26.21 -33.28
C PRO A 371 -2.44 25.91 -31.77
N LYS A 372 -2.66 24.64 -31.39
CA LYS A 372 -2.81 24.19 -30.00
C LYS A 372 -1.57 24.45 -29.14
N SER A 373 -0.37 24.27 -29.71
CA SER A 373 0.89 24.43 -28.97
C SER A 373 1.19 25.90 -28.65
N ARG A 374 0.82 26.82 -29.56
CA ARG A 374 0.90 28.27 -29.37
C ARG A 374 -0.07 28.71 -28.29
N ASP A 375 -1.31 28.25 -28.36
CA ASP A 375 -2.34 28.65 -27.40
C ASP A 375 -2.04 28.15 -25.98
N LEU A 376 -1.45 26.96 -25.83
CA LEU A 376 -0.95 26.46 -24.54
C LEU A 376 0.14 27.36 -23.92
N TYR A 377 1.00 27.96 -24.74
CA TYR A 377 2.00 28.91 -24.26
C TYR A 377 1.35 30.23 -23.82
N ILE A 378 0.38 30.74 -24.59
CA ILE A 378 -0.39 31.93 -24.23
C ILE A 378 -1.15 31.68 -22.92
N LEU A 379 -1.74 30.51 -22.71
CA LEU A 379 -2.36 30.12 -21.43
C LEU A 379 -1.39 30.16 -20.25
N LYS A 380 -0.13 29.72 -20.44
CA LYS A 380 0.92 29.86 -19.41
C LYS A 380 1.25 31.32 -19.12
N GLN A 381 1.20 32.20 -20.13
CA GLN A 381 1.39 33.64 -19.94
C GLN A 381 0.20 34.28 -19.24
N VAL A 382 -1.04 33.96 -19.61
CA VAL A 382 -2.27 34.41 -18.94
C VAL A 382 -2.23 34.04 -17.46
N ARG A 383 -1.84 32.81 -17.12
CA ARG A 383 -1.68 32.38 -15.72
C ARG A 383 -0.61 33.17 -14.96
N ARG A 384 0.47 33.59 -15.63
CA ARG A 384 1.50 34.46 -15.02
C ARG A 384 0.99 35.89 -14.86
N ALA A 385 0.31 36.42 -15.87
CA ALA A 385 -0.29 37.75 -15.82
C ALA A 385 -1.28 37.86 -14.66
N LEU A 386 -2.19 36.89 -14.50
CA LEU A 386 -3.13 36.85 -13.36
C LEU A 386 -2.42 36.86 -12.00
N ARG A 387 -1.21 36.29 -11.88
CA ARG A 387 -0.45 36.25 -10.61
C ARG A 387 0.41 37.48 -10.34
N PHE A 388 0.91 38.15 -11.37
CA PHE A 388 1.97 39.16 -11.24
C PHE A 388 1.59 40.54 -11.77
N THR A 389 0.55 40.68 -12.59
CA THR A 389 0.13 41.95 -13.18
C THR A 389 -1.28 42.32 -12.71
N ASN A 390 -1.44 43.51 -12.10
CA ASN A 390 -2.74 44.10 -11.77
C ASN A 390 -3.43 44.82 -12.95
N ARG A 391 -2.88 44.70 -14.17
CA ARG A 391 -3.42 45.37 -15.36
C ARG A 391 -4.35 44.44 -16.11
N ILE A 392 -5.64 44.76 -16.07
CA ILE A 392 -6.72 44.06 -16.79
C ILE A 392 -6.41 44.02 -18.30
N ASP A 393 -5.87 45.10 -18.86
CA ASP A 393 -5.58 45.21 -20.29
C ASP A 393 -4.55 44.18 -20.78
N ASP A 394 -3.51 43.89 -19.98
CA ASP A 394 -2.47 42.92 -20.33
C ASP A 394 -3.07 41.50 -20.46
N VAL A 395 -4.00 41.14 -19.57
CA VAL A 395 -4.70 39.84 -19.59
C VAL A 395 -5.65 39.75 -20.78
N VAL A 396 -6.42 40.80 -21.05
CA VAL A 396 -7.36 40.85 -22.20
C VAL A 396 -6.59 40.77 -23.52
N GLU A 397 -5.45 41.46 -23.64
CA GLU A 397 -4.61 41.41 -24.83
C GLU A 397 -4.06 39.99 -25.06
N LEU A 398 -3.56 39.31 -24.01
CA LEU A 398 -3.10 37.93 -24.11
C LEU A 398 -4.24 36.97 -24.49
N CYS A 399 -5.41 37.10 -23.87
CA CYS A 399 -6.59 36.30 -24.22
C CYS A 399 -6.99 36.52 -25.70
N SER A 400 -6.92 37.77 -26.19
CA SER A 400 -7.27 38.07 -27.59
C SER A 400 -6.36 37.37 -28.62
N GLN A 401 -5.17 36.91 -28.22
CA GLN A 401 -4.25 36.21 -29.12
C GLN A 401 -4.55 34.70 -29.23
N ILE A 402 -5.49 34.16 -28.44
CA ILE A 402 -5.87 32.75 -28.43
C ILE A 402 -6.77 32.42 -29.62
N ILE A 403 -6.40 31.37 -30.36
CA ILE A 403 -7.10 30.96 -31.58
C ILE A 403 -8.00 29.73 -31.34
N SER A 404 -7.51 28.71 -30.64
CA SER A 404 -8.23 27.45 -30.40
C SER A 404 -9.32 27.60 -29.34
N ASP A 405 -10.52 27.08 -29.62
CA ASP A 405 -11.65 27.07 -28.68
C ASP A 405 -11.37 26.33 -27.39
N GLU A 406 -10.68 25.18 -27.46
CA GLU A 406 -10.25 24.44 -26.27
C GLU A 406 -9.36 25.30 -25.35
N ALA A 407 -8.52 26.16 -25.94
CA ALA A 407 -7.70 27.08 -25.17
C ALA A 407 -8.49 28.30 -24.68
N ARG A 408 -9.49 28.79 -25.43
CA ARG A 408 -10.43 29.83 -24.96
C ARG A 408 -11.22 29.34 -23.75
N LEU A 409 -11.70 28.09 -23.77
CA LEU A 409 -12.37 27.42 -22.65
C LEU A 409 -11.45 27.31 -21.42
N GLN A 410 -10.22 26.84 -21.61
CA GLN A 410 -9.24 26.77 -20.53
C GLN A 410 -8.87 28.15 -19.99
N ALA A 411 -8.82 29.19 -20.83
CA ALA A 411 -8.61 30.57 -20.38
C ALA A 411 -9.77 31.04 -19.50
N LEU A 412 -11.02 30.82 -19.92
CA LEU A 412 -12.21 31.17 -19.14
C LEU A 412 -12.21 30.45 -17.78
N GLN A 413 -11.92 29.15 -17.74
CA GLN A 413 -11.81 28.38 -16.49
C GLN A 413 -10.68 28.91 -15.58
N LEU A 414 -9.55 29.33 -16.14
CA LEU A 414 -8.45 29.90 -15.36
C LEU A 414 -8.79 31.28 -14.77
N ILE A 415 -9.62 32.05 -15.45
CA ILE A 415 -10.06 33.36 -14.98
C ILE A 415 -11.17 33.21 -13.93
N THR A 416 -12.12 32.28 -14.10
CA THR A 416 -13.19 32.03 -13.13
C THR A 416 -12.72 31.40 -11.82
N THR A 417 -11.60 30.65 -11.86
CA THR A 417 -10.93 30.09 -10.65
C THR A 417 -10.00 31.08 -9.95
N PHE A 418 -9.80 32.29 -10.49
CA PHE A 418 -8.87 33.25 -9.92
C PHE A 418 -9.48 33.97 -8.71
N GLU A 419 -8.76 33.96 -7.59
CA GLU A 419 -9.22 34.46 -6.28
C GLU A 419 -9.63 35.95 -6.31
N HIS A 420 -8.98 36.76 -7.14
CA HIS A 420 -9.26 38.20 -7.26
C HIS A 420 -9.89 38.57 -8.62
N VAL A 421 -10.72 37.68 -9.17
CA VAL A 421 -11.44 37.96 -10.43
C VAL A 421 -12.42 39.12 -10.22
N THR A 422 -12.44 40.07 -11.16
CA THR A 422 -13.39 41.20 -11.14
C THR A 422 -14.43 41.01 -12.25
N ALA A 423 -15.67 41.46 -11.99
CA ALA A 423 -16.77 41.38 -12.97
C ALA A 423 -16.39 42.06 -14.29
N HIS A 424 -15.70 43.19 -14.22
CA HIS A 424 -15.22 43.95 -15.37
C HIS A 424 -14.17 43.20 -16.21
N LEU A 425 -13.21 42.49 -15.58
CA LEU A 425 -12.23 41.68 -16.32
C LEU A 425 -12.91 40.52 -17.06
N LEU A 426 -13.78 39.79 -16.37
CA LEU A 426 -14.46 38.63 -16.94
C LEU A 426 -15.40 39.06 -18.10
N GLN A 427 -16.15 40.15 -17.92
CA GLN A 427 -17.01 40.69 -18.98
C GLN A 427 -16.22 41.08 -20.23
N ARG A 428 -15.09 41.78 -20.10
CA ARG A 428 -14.24 42.15 -21.26
C ARG A 428 -13.66 40.95 -21.99
N VAL A 429 -13.27 39.90 -21.28
CA VAL A 429 -12.77 38.66 -21.90
C VAL A 429 -13.90 37.90 -22.60
N ILE A 430 -15.09 37.82 -22.00
CA ILE A 430 -16.28 37.21 -22.62
C ILE A 430 -16.65 37.95 -23.91
N THR A 431 -16.74 39.28 -23.88
CA THR A 431 -17.03 40.08 -25.09
C THR A 431 -15.99 39.87 -26.18
N ASN A 432 -14.69 39.82 -25.83
CA ASN A 432 -13.62 39.58 -26.80
C ASN A 432 -13.72 38.20 -27.48
N PHE A 433 -14.02 37.14 -26.70
CA PHE A 433 -14.21 35.80 -27.25
C PHE A 433 -15.51 35.71 -28.05
N TYR A 434 -16.58 36.36 -27.61
CA TYR A 434 -17.86 36.40 -28.30
C TYR A 434 -17.72 37.02 -29.71
N GLU A 435 -17.11 38.20 -29.82
CA GLU A 435 -16.86 38.89 -31.10
C GLU A 435 -16.05 38.02 -32.08
N LYS A 436 -14.97 37.38 -31.60
CA LYS A 436 -14.12 36.51 -32.42
C LYS A 436 -14.83 35.23 -32.87
N ILE A 437 -15.62 34.61 -31.99
CA ILE A 437 -16.35 33.38 -32.31
C ILE A 437 -17.49 33.68 -33.30
N GLU A 438 -18.16 34.84 -33.21
CA GLU A 438 -19.16 35.27 -34.19
C GLU A 438 -18.56 35.56 -35.58
N GLU A 439 -17.32 36.09 -35.64
CA GLU A 439 -16.60 36.29 -36.90
C GLU A 439 -16.18 34.97 -37.58
N GLU A 440 -15.91 33.91 -36.80
CA GLU A 440 -15.31 32.65 -37.26
C GLU A 440 -16.30 31.59 -37.79
N ARG A 441 -17.60 31.90 -37.97
CA ARG A 441 -18.73 30.98 -38.31
C ARG A 441 -18.33 29.64 -38.98
N ASN A 442 -18.16 28.61 -38.15
CA ASN A 442 -18.10 27.20 -38.53
C ASN A 442 -18.85 26.36 -37.49
N ASP A 443 -19.58 25.33 -37.93
CA ASP A 443 -20.51 24.50 -37.14
C ASP A 443 -19.91 23.76 -35.92
N GLY A 444 -18.62 23.90 -35.63
CA GLY A 444 -17.91 23.21 -34.53
C GLY A 444 -17.80 23.99 -33.21
N ASN A 445 -18.11 25.29 -33.17
CA ASN A 445 -17.73 26.19 -32.07
C ASN A 445 -18.77 26.32 -30.93
N GLN A 446 -19.68 25.35 -30.76
CA GLN A 446 -20.87 25.52 -29.90
C GLN A 446 -20.57 25.58 -28.40
N THR A 447 -19.55 24.87 -27.90
CA THR A 447 -19.28 24.74 -26.46
C THR A 447 -18.67 26.01 -25.85
N CYS A 448 -17.68 26.63 -26.49
CA CYS A 448 -17.10 27.88 -25.99
C CYS A 448 -18.11 29.03 -26.02
N LEU A 449 -18.93 29.10 -27.07
CA LEU A 449 -20.01 30.09 -27.17
C LEU A 449 -21.07 29.88 -26.07
N LEU A 450 -21.44 28.62 -25.80
CA LEU A 450 -22.36 28.28 -24.72
C LEU A 450 -21.81 28.71 -23.35
N VAL A 451 -20.54 28.44 -23.07
CA VAL A 451 -19.87 28.86 -21.83
C VAL A 451 -19.86 30.37 -21.68
N CYS A 452 -19.55 31.13 -22.74
CA CYS A 452 -19.61 32.59 -22.74
C CYS A 452 -21.02 33.10 -22.39
N LYS A 453 -22.07 32.53 -23.01
CA LYS A 453 -23.48 32.89 -22.75
C LYS A 453 -23.92 32.56 -21.33
N ASN A 454 -23.55 31.38 -20.83
CA ASN A 454 -23.86 30.96 -19.47
C ASN A 454 -23.18 31.87 -18.44
N LEU A 455 -21.89 32.18 -18.64
CA LEU A 455 -21.16 33.10 -17.78
C LEU A 455 -21.74 34.51 -17.81
N GLU A 456 -22.14 35.03 -18.97
CA GLU A 456 -22.76 36.35 -19.10
C GLU A 456 -24.06 36.46 -18.28
N LYS A 457 -24.95 35.46 -18.39
CA LYS A 457 -26.22 35.40 -17.64
C LYS A 457 -26.01 35.32 -16.14
N VAL A 458 -25.11 34.45 -15.69
CA VAL A 458 -24.75 34.27 -14.28
C VAL A 458 -24.10 35.54 -13.71
N MET A 459 -23.21 36.18 -14.48
CA MET A 459 -22.59 37.44 -14.12
C MET A 459 -23.60 38.59 -14.03
N HIS A 460 -24.57 38.63 -14.94
CA HIS A 460 -25.64 39.62 -14.92
C HIS A 460 -26.45 39.49 -13.63
N PHE A 461 -26.91 38.28 -13.29
CA PHE A 461 -27.66 38.05 -12.05
C PHE A 461 -26.88 38.47 -10.80
N TYR A 462 -25.62 38.06 -10.68
CA TYR A 462 -24.76 38.43 -9.55
C TYR A 462 -24.56 39.95 -9.43
N THR A 463 -24.24 40.61 -10.54
CA THR A 463 -23.99 42.06 -10.55
C THR A 463 -25.26 42.85 -10.24
N THR A 464 -26.41 42.43 -10.77
CA THR A 464 -27.70 43.05 -10.49
C THR A 464 -28.09 42.89 -9.02
N THR A 465 -27.92 41.69 -8.43
CA THR A 465 -28.20 41.49 -6.99
C THR A 465 -27.30 42.33 -6.08
N LEU A 466 -26.03 42.50 -6.44
CA LEU A 466 -25.10 43.36 -5.72
C LEU A 466 -25.48 44.85 -5.84
N GLN A 467 -25.81 45.32 -7.04
CA GLN A 467 -26.25 46.71 -7.25
C GLN A 467 -27.51 47.03 -6.45
N LEU A 468 -28.46 46.09 -6.38
CA LEU A 468 -29.68 46.21 -5.58
C LEU A 468 -29.38 46.20 -4.07
N GLN A 469 -28.30 45.56 -3.64
CA GLN A 469 -27.86 45.57 -2.24
C GLN A 469 -27.16 46.89 -1.86
N GLU A 470 -26.39 47.49 -2.78
CA GLU A 470 -25.67 48.75 -2.57
C GLU A 470 -26.54 50.00 -2.78
N ALA A 471 -27.71 49.85 -3.40
CA ALA A 471 -28.64 50.95 -3.62
C ALA A 471 -29.11 51.56 -2.27
N PRO A 472 -29.08 52.90 -2.11
CA PRO A 472 -29.60 53.54 -0.91
C PRO A 472 -31.11 53.27 -0.80
N PRO A 473 -31.64 53.01 0.40
CA PRO A 473 -33.07 52.79 0.58
C PRO A 473 -33.84 54.02 0.07
N GLU A 474 -34.75 53.83 -0.88
CA GLU A 474 -35.63 54.91 -1.32
C GLU A 474 -36.53 55.31 -0.14
N TYR A 475 -36.23 56.45 0.49
CA TYR A 475 -37.11 57.10 1.46
C TYR A 475 -38.33 57.70 0.74
N SER A 476 -39.14 56.86 0.09
CA SER A 476 -40.47 57.23 -0.37
C SER A 476 -41.51 56.65 0.58
N THR A 477 -42.43 57.51 1.01
CA THR A 477 -43.26 57.47 2.22
C THR A 477 -44.43 56.47 2.21
N VAL A 478 -44.23 55.28 1.64
CA VAL A 478 -45.15 54.15 1.82
C VAL A 478 -44.28 52.90 1.80
N VAL A 479 -44.29 52.11 2.88
CA VAL A 479 -43.76 50.74 2.87
C VAL A 479 -44.51 50.02 1.74
N ARG A 480 -43.91 49.93 0.55
CA ARG A 480 -44.53 49.22 -0.56
C ARG A 480 -44.42 47.74 -0.20
N THR A 481 -45.59 47.22 0.18
CA THR A 481 -45.90 45.81 0.46
C THR A 481 -45.19 45.19 1.66
N SER A 482 -45.62 45.59 2.85
CA SER A 482 -45.65 44.69 3.99
C SER A 482 -46.61 43.54 3.66
N TYR A 483 -46.04 42.37 3.37
CA TYR A 483 -46.80 41.23 2.86
C TYR A 483 -47.46 40.37 3.96
N CYS A 484 -47.18 40.67 5.23
CA CYS A 484 -47.76 39.99 6.38
C CYS A 484 -47.74 40.95 7.59
N GLU A 485 -48.84 41.66 7.82
CA GLU A 485 -48.96 42.56 8.98
C GLU A 485 -49.43 41.83 10.24
N ASP A 486 -50.03 40.63 10.12
CA ASP A 486 -50.74 39.94 11.21
C ASP A 486 -50.38 38.44 11.36
N GLU A 487 -50.43 37.92 12.61
CA GLU A 487 -50.21 36.51 12.98
C GLU A 487 -51.11 35.53 12.19
N ALA A 488 -52.33 35.95 11.85
CA ALA A 488 -53.29 35.17 11.05
C ALA A 488 -52.88 35.03 9.57
N GLY A 489 -52.15 36.03 9.04
CA GLY A 489 -51.57 35.93 7.70
C GLY A 489 -50.40 34.94 7.66
N LEU A 490 -49.62 34.91 8.74
CA LEU A 490 -48.46 34.03 8.88
C LEU A 490 -48.88 32.57 9.13
N SER A 491 -49.92 32.34 9.93
CA SER A 491 -50.50 31.01 10.17
C SER A 491 -51.01 30.38 8.86
N LYS A 492 -51.67 31.17 8.02
CA LYS A 492 -52.14 30.74 6.70
C LYS A 492 -50.99 30.45 5.73
N LEU A 493 -49.92 31.24 5.76
CA LEU A 493 -48.75 31.07 4.89
C LEU A 493 -47.94 29.82 5.26
N LEU A 494 -47.72 29.60 6.57
CA LEU A 494 -46.97 28.46 7.10
C LEU A 494 -47.79 27.17 7.21
N ARG A 495 -49.12 27.25 7.05
CA ARG A 495 -50.08 26.16 7.28
C ARG A 495 -50.00 25.60 8.71
N MET A 496 -49.86 26.48 9.70
CA MET A 496 -49.77 26.15 11.12
C MET A 496 -50.94 26.76 11.90
N ASN A 497 -51.23 26.26 13.10
CA ASN A 497 -52.26 26.86 13.96
C ASN A 497 -51.79 28.22 14.50
N GLU A 498 -52.71 29.17 14.72
CA GLU A 498 -52.35 30.50 15.24
C GLU A 498 -51.63 30.44 16.60
N ASP A 499 -51.99 29.48 17.46
CA ASP A 499 -51.33 29.29 18.75
C ASP A 499 -49.89 28.76 18.61
N GLU A 500 -49.62 27.94 17.59
CA GLU A 500 -48.27 27.45 17.27
C GLU A 500 -47.40 28.58 16.72
N VAL A 501 -47.98 29.47 15.91
CA VAL A 501 -47.30 30.68 15.41
C VAL A 501 -46.96 31.63 16.56
N ARG A 502 -47.87 31.86 17.51
CA ARG A 502 -47.59 32.65 18.73
C ARG A 502 -46.49 32.03 19.58
N GLN A 503 -46.49 30.71 19.71
CA GLN A 503 -45.44 29.99 20.43
C GLN A 503 -44.09 30.12 19.71
N LEU A 504 -44.04 30.04 18.38
CA LEU A 504 -42.83 30.22 17.57
C LEU A 504 -42.27 31.64 17.69
N ILE A 505 -43.12 32.67 17.63
CA ILE A 505 -42.72 34.08 17.84
C ILE A 505 -42.20 34.29 19.27
N SER A 506 -42.86 33.71 20.27
CA SER A 506 -42.41 33.76 21.68
C SER A 506 -41.05 33.09 21.89
N LEU A 507 -40.81 31.94 21.25
CA LEU A 507 -39.53 31.24 21.29
C LEU A 507 -38.41 32.03 20.59
N ALA A 508 -38.72 32.69 19.47
CA ALA A 508 -37.78 33.57 18.78
C ALA A 508 -37.39 34.80 19.64
N GLY A 509 -38.34 35.36 20.39
CA GLY A 509 -38.09 36.48 21.30
C GLY A 509 -37.37 36.12 22.61
N GLN A 510 -37.29 34.83 22.97
CA GLN A 510 -36.58 34.33 24.16
C GLN A 510 -35.14 33.89 23.87
N CYS A 511 -34.72 33.90 22.60
CA CYS A 511 -33.33 33.61 22.26
C CYS A 511 -32.45 34.75 22.83
N PRO A 512 -31.42 34.44 23.63
CA PRO A 512 -30.56 35.48 24.19
C PRO A 512 -29.95 36.27 23.03
N ASP A 513 -30.01 37.61 23.12
CA ASP A 513 -29.28 38.52 22.24
C ASP A 513 -27.84 38.02 22.17
N ASN A 514 -27.49 37.34 21.08
CA ASN A 514 -26.10 37.21 20.66
C ASN A 514 -25.71 38.63 20.30
N GLY A 515 -25.19 39.33 21.31
CA GLY A 515 -25.02 40.77 21.31
C GLY A 515 -24.46 41.25 19.99
N HIS A 516 -24.98 42.38 19.52
CA HIS A 516 -24.50 43.12 18.36
C HIS A 516 -22.99 42.89 18.14
N ILE A 517 -22.65 41.92 17.30
CA ILE A 517 -21.35 41.93 16.65
C ILE A 517 -21.55 42.99 15.58
N THR A 518 -21.36 44.26 15.98
CA THR A 518 -20.96 45.32 15.07
C THR A 518 -19.59 44.93 14.53
N SER A 519 -19.60 43.96 13.63
CA SER A 519 -18.50 43.71 12.72
C SER A 519 -18.47 44.91 11.80
N VAL A 520 -17.63 45.89 12.13
CA VAL A 520 -17.14 46.88 11.17
C VAL A 520 -16.41 46.07 10.10
N LYS A 521 -17.13 45.66 9.05
CA LYS A 521 -16.51 45.13 7.84
C LYS A 521 -15.84 46.33 7.18
N PHE A 522 -14.52 46.43 7.34
CA PHE A 522 -13.73 47.21 6.40
C PHE A 522 -13.98 46.61 5.01
N ALA A 523 -14.18 47.47 4.00
CA ALA A 523 -14.31 47.07 2.60
C ALA A 523 -13.01 46.38 2.14
N LEU A 524 -12.88 45.09 2.47
CA LEU A 524 -11.81 44.21 2.07
C LEU A 524 -12.37 43.33 0.96
N VAL A 525 -12.22 43.84 -0.26
CA VAL A 525 -12.00 43.13 -1.53
C VAL A 525 -12.84 41.86 -1.75
N ASP A 526 -13.96 42.00 -2.47
CA ASP A 526 -14.46 41.20 -3.61
C ASP A 526 -14.22 39.67 -3.72
N ASP A 527 -14.01 38.90 -2.65
CA ASP A 527 -13.91 37.43 -2.74
C ASP A 527 -15.27 36.73 -3.01
N GLY A 528 -16.37 37.49 -2.98
CA GLY A 528 -17.72 36.96 -3.21
C GLY A 528 -17.93 36.44 -4.64
N LEU A 529 -17.34 37.11 -5.63
CA LEU A 529 -17.50 36.76 -7.02
C LEU A 529 -16.73 35.49 -7.37
N ALA A 530 -15.47 35.39 -6.94
CA ALA A 530 -14.66 34.19 -7.13
C ALA A 530 -15.33 32.95 -6.53
N LEU A 531 -15.93 33.10 -5.34
CA LEU A 531 -16.63 32.03 -4.65
C LEU A 531 -17.95 31.62 -5.33
N PHE A 532 -18.68 32.59 -5.88
CA PHE A 532 -19.89 32.34 -6.68
C PHE A 532 -19.58 31.72 -8.05
N LEU A 533 -18.49 32.13 -8.71
CA LEU A 533 -18.08 31.51 -9.98
C LEU A 533 -17.56 30.09 -9.75
N ALA A 534 -16.76 29.88 -8.70
CA ALA A 534 -16.24 28.58 -8.31
C ALA A 534 -17.34 27.52 -8.09
N SER A 535 -18.51 27.94 -7.57
CA SER A 535 -19.64 27.02 -7.36
C SER A 535 -20.24 26.48 -8.67
N LEU A 536 -20.10 27.22 -9.78
CA LEU A 536 -20.75 26.91 -11.06
C LEU A 536 -19.77 26.35 -12.11
N ILE A 537 -18.46 26.30 -11.85
CA ILE A 537 -17.43 25.89 -12.84
C ILE A 537 -17.73 24.54 -13.49
N HIS A 538 -18.24 23.58 -12.71
CA HIS A 538 -18.57 22.25 -13.21
C HIS A 538 -19.76 22.23 -14.18
N SER A 539 -20.73 23.14 -14.02
CA SER A 539 -21.98 23.16 -14.79
C SER A 539 -21.97 24.17 -15.94
N ILE A 540 -21.09 25.17 -15.92
CA ILE A 540 -21.00 26.22 -16.96
C ILE A 540 -20.79 25.66 -18.39
N THR A 541 -20.16 24.49 -18.53
CA THR A 541 -19.95 23.83 -19.83
C THR A 541 -21.18 23.07 -20.36
N GLN A 542 -22.23 22.93 -19.54
CA GLN A 542 -23.46 22.22 -19.88
C GLN A 542 -24.57 23.21 -20.29
N PRO A 543 -25.54 22.80 -21.12
CA PRO A 543 -26.75 23.60 -21.32
C PRO A 543 -27.51 23.75 -20.00
N MET A 544 -28.26 24.86 -19.85
CA MET A 544 -29.09 25.11 -18.65
C MET A 544 -30.01 23.91 -18.33
N PRO A 545 -30.28 23.62 -17.04
CA PRO A 545 -29.98 24.45 -15.86
C PRO A 545 -28.55 24.29 -15.31
N LEU A 546 -28.02 25.38 -14.75
CA LEU A 546 -26.70 25.45 -14.12
C LEU A 546 -26.80 25.05 -12.64
N VAL A 547 -26.01 24.06 -12.24
CA VAL A 547 -26.07 23.45 -10.89
C VAL A 547 -24.85 23.87 -10.05
N PHE A 548 -25.05 24.14 -8.76
CA PHE A 548 -23.95 24.36 -7.81
C PHE A 548 -23.20 23.05 -7.50
N SER A 549 -21.88 23.10 -7.40
CA SER A 549 -21.05 21.95 -7.06
C SER A 549 -21.49 21.30 -5.72
N PRO A 550 -21.54 19.95 -5.65
CA PRO A 550 -21.94 19.22 -4.44
C PRO A 550 -20.92 19.35 -3.29
N ASP A 551 -19.68 19.75 -3.58
CA ASP A 551 -18.57 19.79 -2.61
C ASP A 551 -18.46 21.13 -1.85
N ILE A 552 -19.39 22.05 -2.08
CA ILE A 552 -19.34 23.39 -1.47
C ILE A 552 -19.72 23.32 0.00
N SER A 553 -18.88 23.90 0.86
CA SER A 553 -19.18 23.98 2.29
C SER A 553 -20.47 24.77 2.56
N VAL A 554 -21.22 24.37 3.59
CA VAL A 554 -22.42 25.09 4.07
C VAL A 554 -22.10 26.57 4.35
N ASN A 555 -20.87 26.87 4.76
CA ASN A 555 -20.43 28.23 5.01
C ASN A 555 -20.32 29.08 3.75
N HIS A 556 -19.80 28.50 2.67
CA HIS A 556 -19.70 29.15 1.37
C HIS A 556 -21.07 29.29 0.71
N LEU A 557 -21.93 28.26 0.79
CA LEU A 557 -23.32 28.34 0.31
C LEU A 557 -24.12 29.45 1.01
N ALA A 558 -23.94 29.62 2.32
CA ALA A 558 -24.58 30.70 3.04
C ALA A 558 -24.11 32.10 2.59
N LYS A 559 -22.83 32.25 2.22
CA LYS A 559 -22.27 33.50 1.69
C LYS A 559 -22.78 33.79 0.28
N ILE A 560 -22.96 32.76 -0.55
CA ILE A 560 -23.62 32.88 -1.86
C ILE A 560 -25.09 33.28 -1.68
N GLY A 561 -25.81 32.59 -0.78
CA GLY A 561 -27.20 32.91 -0.47
C GLY A 561 -27.38 34.30 0.13
N GLU A 562 -26.41 34.79 0.91
CA GLU A 562 -26.37 36.18 1.39
C GLU A 562 -26.36 37.14 0.20
N VAL A 563 -25.42 37.01 -0.74
CA VAL A 563 -25.34 37.92 -1.90
C VAL A 563 -26.60 37.85 -2.78
N LEU A 564 -27.11 36.64 -3.04
CA LEU A 564 -28.21 36.46 -3.99
C LEU A 564 -29.59 36.80 -3.42
N CYS A 565 -29.84 36.53 -2.13
CA CYS A 565 -31.20 36.61 -1.55
C CYS A 565 -31.39 37.79 -0.60
N GLN A 566 -30.31 38.44 -0.16
CA GLN A 566 -30.40 39.54 0.81
C GLN A 566 -31.19 40.73 0.28
N CYS A 567 -31.09 41.06 -1.02
CA CYS A 567 -31.85 42.16 -1.62
C CYS A 567 -33.37 41.97 -1.49
N VAL A 568 -33.87 40.73 -1.45
CA VAL A 568 -35.30 40.43 -1.24
C VAL A 568 -35.68 40.50 0.24
N LEU A 569 -34.85 39.95 1.13
CA LEU A 569 -35.16 39.94 2.57
C LEU A 569 -35.14 41.34 3.21
N TYR A 570 -34.32 42.25 2.67
CA TYR A 570 -34.25 43.64 3.13
C TYR A 570 -35.16 44.59 2.34
N GLY A 571 -35.93 44.07 1.37
CA GLY A 571 -36.90 44.85 0.59
C GLY A 571 -36.30 45.79 -0.45
N SER A 572 -35.04 45.61 -0.83
CA SER A 572 -34.37 46.39 -1.88
C SER A 572 -34.82 46.01 -3.30
N CYS A 573 -35.48 44.85 -3.46
CA CYS A 573 -35.97 44.34 -4.73
C CYS A 573 -37.33 43.67 -4.53
N THR A 574 -38.24 43.78 -5.51
CA THR A 574 -39.51 43.04 -5.46
C THR A 574 -39.27 41.57 -5.75
N LEU A 575 -40.14 40.70 -5.23
CA LEU A 575 -40.06 39.25 -5.45
C LEU A 575 -40.19 38.88 -6.94
N GLU A 576 -40.96 39.66 -7.70
CA GLU A 576 -41.21 39.46 -9.13
C GLU A 576 -39.98 39.84 -9.95
N ASP A 577 -39.38 41.00 -9.68
CA ASP A 577 -38.14 41.43 -10.34
C ASP A 577 -37.00 40.45 -10.04
N TRP A 578 -36.86 40.01 -8.78
CA TRP A 578 -35.83 39.02 -8.42
C TRP A 578 -36.05 37.69 -9.15
N LYS A 579 -37.30 37.24 -9.26
CA LYS A 579 -37.66 36.00 -9.96
C LYS A 579 -37.28 36.07 -11.44
N GLU A 580 -37.54 37.19 -12.13
CA GLU A 580 -37.19 37.37 -13.54
C GLU A 580 -35.67 37.19 -13.76
N HIS A 581 -34.84 37.88 -12.96
CA HIS A 581 -33.38 37.76 -13.07
C HIS A 581 -32.87 36.37 -12.67
N ALA A 582 -33.53 35.69 -11.72
CA ALA A 582 -33.21 34.31 -11.34
C ALA A 582 -33.51 33.32 -12.48
N VAL A 583 -34.64 33.48 -13.19
CA VAL A 583 -34.99 32.67 -14.37
C VAL A 583 -34.00 32.90 -15.51
N GLU A 584 -33.65 34.16 -15.79
CA GLU A 584 -32.69 34.50 -16.85
C GLU A 584 -31.29 33.93 -16.62
N SER A 585 -30.86 33.84 -15.35
CA SER A 585 -29.58 33.27 -14.93
C SER A 585 -29.42 31.79 -15.31
N GLY A 586 -30.54 31.07 -15.46
CA GLY A 586 -30.56 29.65 -15.76
C GLY A 586 -30.00 28.76 -14.64
N ILE A 587 -29.85 29.27 -13.41
CA ILE A 587 -29.42 28.48 -12.25
C ILE A 587 -30.56 27.57 -11.81
N GLU A 588 -30.24 26.32 -11.49
CA GLU A 588 -31.19 25.32 -11.03
C GLU A 588 -31.94 25.82 -9.78
N PRO A 589 -33.29 25.80 -9.76
CA PRO A 589 -34.07 26.27 -8.62
C PRO A 589 -33.72 25.55 -7.31
N LYS A 590 -33.41 24.26 -7.38
CA LYS A 590 -32.94 23.46 -6.23
C LYS A 590 -31.63 24.03 -5.64
N SER A 591 -30.69 24.42 -6.49
CA SER A 591 -29.43 25.05 -6.08
C SER A 591 -29.65 26.40 -5.38
N LEU A 592 -30.55 27.25 -5.91
CA LEU A 592 -30.97 28.50 -5.27
C LEU A 592 -31.68 28.27 -3.93
N PHE A 593 -32.53 27.24 -3.85
CA PHE A 593 -33.27 26.87 -2.65
C PHE A 593 -32.34 26.49 -1.49
N TYR A 594 -31.32 25.64 -1.76
CA TYR A 594 -30.33 25.26 -0.76
C TYR A 594 -29.49 26.45 -0.28
N ALA A 595 -29.07 27.33 -1.19
CA ALA A 595 -28.32 28.54 -0.83
C ALA A 595 -29.15 29.48 0.06
N ALA A 596 -30.45 29.67 -0.26
CA ALA A 596 -31.37 30.47 0.53
C ALA A 596 -31.56 29.92 1.95
N ILE A 597 -31.72 28.60 2.11
CA ILE A 597 -31.82 27.95 3.43
C ILE A 597 -30.53 28.09 4.23
N CYS A 598 -29.37 27.85 3.60
CA CYS A 598 -28.08 27.96 4.28
C CYS A 598 -27.84 29.40 4.78
N TYR A 599 -28.24 30.40 4.00
CA TYR A 599 -28.21 31.80 4.42
C TYR A 599 -29.16 32.07 5.60
N TRP A 600 -30.41 31.62 5.51
CA TRP A 600 -31.41 31.80 6.56
C TRP A 600 -30.99 31.21 7.91
N LEU A 601 -30.43 30.01 7.92
CA LEU A 601 -29.97 29.33 9.15
C LEU A 601 -28.81 30.06 9.85
N LYS A 602 -28.09 30.93 9.12
CA LYS A 602 -26.99 31.73 9.67
C LYS A 602 -27.36 33.17 10.00
N LYS A 603 -28.42 33.70 9.38
CA LYS A 603 -28.85 35.07 9.57
C LYS A 603 -29.45 35.22 10.99
N PRO A 604 -29.02 36.22 11.78
CA PRO A 604 -29.73 36.57 13.00
C PRO A 604 -31.12 37.14 12.66
N LEU A 605 -32.14 36.71 13.41
CA LEU A 605 -33.50 37.22 13.26
C LEU A 605 -33.54 38.68 13.71
N GLY A 606 -34.14 39.54 12.89
CA GLY A 606 -34.31 40.96 13.19
C GLY A 606 -35.46 41.23 14.16
N SER A 607 -35.69 42.51 14.47
CA SER A 607 -36.74 42.95 15.41
C SER A 607 -38.18 42.68 14.92
N ASN A 608 -38.37 42.37 13.63
CA ASN A 608 -39.68 42.12 13.04
C ASN A 608 -39.77 40.71 12.43
N VAL A 609 -39.68 39.70 13.32
CA VAL A 609 -39.59 38.26 12.98
C VAL A 609 -40.73 37.81 12.05
N THR A 610 -41.95 38.30 12.24
CA THR A 610 -43.12 37.94 11.43
C THR A 610 -42.95 38.32 9.96
N SER A 611 -42.47 39.54 9.71
CA SER A 611 -42.22 40.03 8.35
C SER A 611 -41.05 39.31 7.67
N GLU A 612 -39.96 39.05 8.41
CA GLU A 612 -38.79 38.33 7.86
C GLU A 612 -39.14 36.89 7.50
N LEU A 613 -39.87 36.19 8.38
CA LEU A 613 -40.28 34.80 8.16
C LEU A 613 -41.29 34.70 7.00
N GLY A 614 -42.18 35.69 6.88
CA GLY A 614 -43.12 35.80 5.77
C GLY A 614 -42.43 36.05 4.42
N LEU A 615 -41.46 36.97 4.37
CA LEU A 615 -40.67 37.26 3.17
C LEU A 615 -39.82 36.07 2.75
N PHE A 616 -39.16 35.40 3.70
CA PHE A 616 -38.36 34.22 3.40
C PHE A 616 -39.22 33.06 2.88
N THR A 617 -40.38 32.82 3.50
CA THR A 617 -41.30 31.79 3.02
C THR A 617 -41.79 32.08 1.60
N ARG A 618 -42.04 33.35 1.27
CA ARG A 618 -42.41 33.78 -0.09
C ARG A 618 -41.27 33.67 -1.08
N LEU A 619 -40.03 33.95 -0.67
CA LEU A 619 -38.83 33.70 -1.47
C LEU A 619 -38.71 32.21 -1.81
N LEU A 620 -38.91 31.31 -0.84
CA LEU A 620 -38.92 29.88 -1.09
C LEU A 620 -40.05 29.48 -2.06
N ILE A 621 -41.26 30.04 -1.89
CA ILE A 621 -42.37 29.82 -2.82
C ILE A 621 -42.01 30.32 -4.23
N ALA A 622 -41.41 31.50 -4.37
CA ALA A 622 -40.97 32.03 -5.66
C ALA A 622 -39.94 31.11 -6.33
N ILE A 623 -38.93 30.64 -5.59
CA ILE A 623 -37.94 29.68 -6.10
C ILE A 623 -38.63 28.38 -6.55
N THR A 624 -39.55 27.84 -5.76
CA THR A 624 -40.30 26.64 -6.16
C THR A 624 -41.25 26.88 -7.33
N SER A 625 -41.71 28.12 -7.55
CA SER A 625 -42.56 28.48 -8.68
C SER A 625 -41.79 28.49 -10.00
N ILE A 626 -40.48 28.77 -9.97
CA ILE A 626 -39.61 28.72 -11.15
C ILE A 626 -39.55 27.29 -11.72
N VAL A 627 -39.62 26.27 -10.87
CA VAL A 627 -39.62 24.85 -11.30
C VAL A 627 -40.77 24.57 -12.29
N TYR A 628 -41.94 25.20 -12.09
CA TYR A 628 -43.11 25.02 -12.96
C TYR A 628 -43.00 25.71 -14.33
N GLU A 629 -42.05 26.64 -14.52
CA GLU A 629 -41.83 27.32 -15.81
C GLU A 629 -40.82 26.58 -16.71
N PHE A 630 -40.03 25.65 -16.15
CA PHE A 630 -39.03 24.88 -16.89
C PHE A 630 -39.54 23.55 -17.47
N GLU A 631 -40.74 23.09 -17.07
CA GLU A 631 -41.33 21.81 -17.51
C GLU A 631 -42.75 21.99 -18.07
N ASP A 632 -42.88 22.43 -19.33
CA ASP A 632 -44.08 22.23 -20.15
C ASP A 632 -44.04 20.81 -20.72
N GLU A 633 -44.49 19.81 -19.96
CA GLU A 633 -45.13 18.56 -20.41
C GLU A 633 -45.15 17.52 -19.26
N TRP A 634 -46.36 17.04 -18.96
CA TRP A 634 -46.76 15.93 -18.07
C TRP A 634 -47.13 16.25 -16.62
N GLU A 635 -48.41 16.03 -16.30
CA GLU A 635 -48.81 15.39 -15.05
C GLU A 635 -48.05 14.06 -14.91
N ALA A 636 -46.92 14.09 -14.20
CA ALA A 636 -46.26 12.91 -13.69
C ALA A 636 -45.77 13.26 -12.29
N ILE A 637 -46.12 12.43 -11.31
CA ILE A 637 -45.58 12.46 -9.95
C ILE A 637 -44.06 12.67 -10.07
N SER A 638 -43.61 13.89 -9.75
CA SER A 638 -42.28 14.33 -10.17
C SER A 638 -41.23 13.41 -9.55
N ARG A 639 -40.20 13.07 -10.32
CA ARG A 639 -39.04 12.33 -9.80
C ARG A 639 -38.50 12.98 -8.53
N GLU A 640 -38.65 14.30 -8.41
CA GLU A 640 -38.38 15.08 -7.21
C GLU A 640 -39.33 14.77 -6.06
N SER A 641 -40.65 14.67 -6.27
CA SER A 641 -41.60 14.21 -5.24
C SER A 641 -41.29 12.78 -4.77
N CYS A 642 -40.87 11.90 -5.68
CA CYS A 642 -40.39 10.56 -5.34
C CYS A 642 -39.07 10.62 -4.55
N MET A 643 -38.12 11.47 -4.95
CA MET A 643 -36.85 11.69 -4.22
C MET A 643 -37.05 12.35 -2.86
N TRP A 644 -37.99 13.29 -2.72
CA TRP A 644 -38.35 13.95 -1.48
C TRP A 644 -39.11 12.99 -0.55
N SER A 645 -40.01 12.17 -1.09
CA SER A 645 -40.65 11.07 -0.36
C SER A 645 -39.60 10.04 0.09
N GLN A 646 -38.63 9.72 -0.76
CA GLN A 646 -37.51 8.84 -0.42
C GLN A 646 -36.63 9.46 0.68
N LEU A 647 -36.21 10.72 0.54
CA LEU A 647 -35.43 11.43 1.56
C LEU A 647 -36.18 11.58 2.88
N SER A 648 -37.48 11.90 2.86
CA SER A 648 -38.33 11.96 4.07
C SER A 648 -38.35 10.60 4.75
N THR A 649 -38.59 9.53 3.99
CA THR A 649 -38.59 8.16 4.51
C THR A 649 -37.22 7.76 5.07
N GLN A 650 -36.12 8.20 4.46
CA GLN A 650 -34.75 7.94 4.93
C GLN A 650 -34.44 8.71 6.23
N VAL A 651 -34.85 9.97 6.33
CA VAL A 651 -34.69 10.77 7.55
C VAL A 651 -35.58 10.22 8.68
N GLU A 652 -36.81 9.82 8.38
CA GLU A 652 -37.70 9.12 9.32
C GLU A 652 -37.08 7.81 9.82
N ALA A 653 -36.49 7.00 8.94
CA ALA A 653 -35.82 5.76 9.33
C ALA A 653 -34.60 6.00 10.24
N VAL A 654 -33.76 7.01 9.94
CA VAL A 654 -32.58 7.35 10.75
C VAL A 654 -32.96 8.00 12.08
N THR A 655 -34.00 8.82 12.11
CA THR A 655 -34.53 9.40 13.37
C THR A 655 -35.17 8.33 14.24
N LEU A 656 -35.90 7.38 13.67
CA LEU A 656 -36.41 6.22 14.39
C LEU A 656 -35.28 5.37 14.98
N LEU A 657 -34.23 5.11 14.19
CA LEU A 657 -33.02 4.43 14.65
C LEU A 657 -32.39 5.16 15.84
N GLN A 658 -32.12 6.46 15.70
CA GLN A 658 -31.56 7.29 16.78
C GLN A 658 -32.45 7.29 18.03
N SER A 659 -33.77 7.39 17.87
CA SER A 659 -34.70 7.37 19.01
C SER A 659 -34.69 6.03 19.75
N THR A 660 -34.53 4.92 19.02
CA THR A 660 -34.53 3.57 19.58
C THR A 660 -33.23 3.28 20.32
N ILE A 661 -32.08 3.63 19.72
CA ILE A 661 -30.78 3.43 20.36
C ILE A 661 -30.54 4.37 21.55
N CYS A 662 -31.23 5.51 21.64
CA CYS A 662 -31.27 6.36 22.82
C CYS A 662 -32.09 5.75 23.98
N PHE A 663 -33.01 4.83 23.68
CA PHE A 663 -33.78 4.11 24.69
C PHE A 663 -32.94 2.95 25.24
N ALA A 664 -31.97 3.23 26.11
CA ALA A 664 -31.08 2.23 26.71
C ALA A 664 -31.46 1.93 28.17
N PRO A 665 -31.08 0.76 28.72
CA PRO A 665 -31.35 0.43 30.11
C PRO A 665 -30.57 1.37 31.04
N LYS A 666 -31.25 1.93 32.05
CA LYS A 666 -30.64 2.89 33.00
C LYS A 666 -29.74 2.23 34.05
N GLN A 667 -29.89 0.91 34.26
CA GLN A 667 -29.13 0.08 35.20
C GLN A 667 -28.92 -1.30 34.56
N LYS A 668 -27.79 -1.96 34.87
CA LYS A 668 -27.57 -3.36 34.47
C LYS A 668 -28.53 -4.27 35.21
N TYR A 669 -29.22 -5.14 34.49
CA TYR A 669 -30.09 -6.15 35.09
C TYR A 669 -29.22 -7.29 35.62
N GLU A 670 -29.20 -7.48 36.94
CA GLU A 670 -28.51 -8.59 37.59
C GLU A 670 -29.39 -9.86 37.55
N ASN A 671 -28.78 -11.04 37.40
CA ASN A 671 -29.42 -12.37 37.34
C ASN A 671 -30.22 -12.75 36.07
N LEU A 672 -29.93 -12.14 34.91
CA LEU A 672 -30.46 -12.62 33.63
C LEU A 672 -29.70 -13.86 33.12
N SER A 673 -30.38 -14.70 32.32
CA SER A 673 -29.76 -15.85 31.62
C SER A 673 -28.71 -15.42 30.60
N VAL A 674 -28.88 -14.23 30.01
CA VAL A 674 -27.96 -13.59 29.08
C VAL A 674 -27.32 -12.37 29.74
N PRO A 675 -25.98 -12.25 29.79
CA PRO A 675 -25.29 -11.14 30.43
C PRO A 675 -25.49 -9.81 29.66
N CYS A 676 -25.85 -8.73 30.36
CA CYS A 676 -25.96 -7.39 29.79
C CYS A 676 -24.57 -6.77 29.53
N LEU A 677 -24.33 -6.32 28.29
CA LEU A 677 -23.12 -5.56 27.95
C LEU A 677 -23.25 -4.07 28.28
N ASP A 678 -22.11 -3.41 28.50
CA ASP A 678 -22.06 -1.95 28.66
C ASP A 678 -22.46 -1.22 27.38
N TYR A 679 -23.34 -0.23 27.53
CA TYR A 679 -23.82 0.56 26.41
C TYR A 679 -23.38 2.02 26.52
N VAL A 680 -22.64 2.46 25.52
CA VAL A 680 -22.32 3.87 25.32
C VAL A 680 -23.29 4.42 24.29
N GLN A 681 -24.07 5.44 24.67
CA GLN A 681 -25.04 6.06 23.80
C GLN A 681 -24.35 6.61 22.54
N GLN A 682 -24.87 6.21 21.38
CA GLN A 682 -24.30 6.58 20.09
C GLN A 682 -25.08 7.73 19.45
N CYS A 683 -24.37 8.66 18.83
CA CYS A 683 -24.96 9.68 17.97
C CYS A 683 -24.80 9.25 16.51
N ILE A 684 -25.91 8.97 15.84
CA ILE A 684 -25.96 8.55 14.45
C ILE A 684 -26.31 9.76 13.57
N THR A 685 -25.57 9.94 12.49
CA THR A 685 -25.89 10.93 11.45
C THR A 685 -26.20 10.22 10.13
N LEU A 686 -27.03 10.82 9.28
CA LEU A 686 -27.35 10.26 7.96
C LEU A 686 -26.09 9.99 7.13
N SER A 687 -25.10 10.89 7.18
CA SER A 687 -23.80 10.72 6.51
C SER A 687 -23.05 9.47 6.98
N GLN A 688 -23.06 9.16 8.28
CA GLN A 688 -22.42 7.95 8.81
C GLN A 688 -23.16 6.67 8.43
N VAL A 689 -24.50 6.72 8.35
CA VAL A 689 -25.32 5.57 7.94
C VAL A 689 -25.09 5.29 6.45
N VAL A 690 -25.09 6.32 5.60
CA VAL A 690 -24.89 6.18 4.15
C VAL A 690 -23.45 5.74 3.81
N SER A 691 -22.43 6.31 4.45
CA SER A 691 -21.03 5.95 4.15
C SER A 691 -20.62 4.54 4.61
N LYS A 692 -21.16 4.08 5.76
CA LYS A 692 -20.83 2.76 6.32
C LYS A 692 -21.82 1.66 5.94
N GLY A 693 -22.88 2.01 5.22
CA GLY A 693 -23.86 1.07 4.68
C GLY A 693 -24.66 0.28 5.71
N PRO A 694 -25.29 -0.84 5.29
CA PRO A 694 -26.23 -1.61 6.11
C PRO A 694 -25.59 -2.16 7.39
N GLY A 695 -24.29 -2.47 7.35
CA GLY A 695 -23.53 -2.94 8.51
C GLY A 695 -23.56 -1.96 9.69
N ARG A 696 -23.69 -0.65 9.42
CA ARG A 696 -23.76 0.36 10.49
C ARG A 696 -25.06 0.28 11.29
N VAL A 697 -26.18 -0.02 10.63
CA VAL A 697 -27.47 -0.20 11.31
C VAL A 697 -27.40 -1.43 12.22
N CYS A 698 -26.88 -2.56 11.72
CA CYS A 698 -26.69 -3.78 12.50
C CYS A 698 -25.77 -3.54 13.71
N GLU A 699 -24.66 -2.82 13.53
CA GLU A 699 -23.69 -2.52 14.60
C GLU A 699 -24.31 -1.67 15.72
N CYS A 700 -25.07 -0.63 15.37
CA CYS A 700 -25.73 0.21 16.36
C CYS A 700 -26.81 -0.56 17.12
N VAL A 701 -27.62 -1.35 16.41
CA VAL A 701 -28.71 -2.12 16.99
C VAL A 701 -28.18 -3.31 17.81
N SER A 702 -27.09 -3.98 17.42
CA SER A 702 -26.51 -5.10 18.19
C SER A 702 -25.95 -4.64 19.53
N LYS A 703 -25.26 -3.50 19.57
CA LYS A 703 -24.76 -2.88 20.81
C LYS A 703 -25.90 -2.50 21.74
N TRP A 704 -26.99 -1.95 21.17
CA TRP A 704 -28.19 -1.63 21.91
C TRP A 704 -28.90 -2.90 22.44
N VAL A 705 -29.14 -3.90 21.59
CA VAL A 705 -29.78 -5.18 21.96
C VAL A 705 -28.99 -5.93 23.03
N SER A 706 -27.66 -5.98 22.91
CA SER A 706 -26.79 -6.68 23.87
C SER A 706 -26.79 -6.02 25.26
N SER A 707 -27.17 -4.74 25.35
CA SER A 707 -27.33 -4.05 26.63
C SER A 707 -28.57 -4.51 27.41
N TRP A 708 -29.59 -5.02 26.72
CA TRP A 708 -30.85 -5.46 27.31
C TRP A 708 -30.83 -6.92 27.79
N GLY A 709 -29.79 -7.70 27.43
CA GLY A 709 -29.68 -9.12 27.79
C GLY A 709 -30.84 -9.97 27.26
N LEU A 710 -31.22 -9.76 25.99
CA LEU A 710 -32.34 -10.48 25.35
C LEU A 710 -31.90 -11.90 24.95
N ALA A 711 -32.80 -12.89 25.07
CA ALA A 711 -32.53 -14.25 24.62
C ALA A 711 -32.45 -14.35 23.07
N PRO A 712 -31.64 -15.27 22.50
CA PRO A 712 -31.48 -15.43 21.06
C PRO A 712 -32.79 -15.72 20.32
N ASP A 713 -33.68 -16.53 20.92
CA ASP A 713 -34.99 -16.87 20.38
C ASP A 713 -35.89 -15.66 20.13
N TRP A 714 -35.75 -14.62 20.96
CA TRP A 714 -36.55 -13.40 20.88
C TRP A 714 -36.11 -12.48 19.75
N LEU A 715 -34.87 -12.64 19.28
CA LEU A 715 -34.29 -11.86 18.18
C LEU A 715 -34.53 -12.49 16.82
N LEU A 716 -35.20 -13.64 16.72
CA LEU A 716 -35.56 -14.23 15.43
C LEU A 716 -36.66 -13.40 14.75
N TYR A 717 -36.55 -13.21 13.44
CA TYR A 717 -37.52 -12.48 12.64
C TYR A 717 -38.73 -13.37 12.33
N GLU A 718 -39.94 -12.91 12.66
CA GLU A 718 -41.16 -13.74 12.63
C GLU A 718 -41.48 -14.33 11.24
N LYS A 719 -41.09 -13.65 10.15
CA LYS A 719 -41.30 -14.15 8.77
C LYS A 719 -40.39 -15.32 8.38
N GLU A 720 -39.33 -15.60 9.15
CA GLU A 720 -38.38 -16.70 8.89
C GLU A 720 -38.68 -17.94 9.75
N LYS A 721 -39.71 -17.91 10.58
CA LYS A 721 -40.21 -19.08 11.31
C LYS A 721 -41.04 -19.97 10.38
N THR A 722 -40.42 -20.70 9.46
CA THR A 722 -41.06 -21.86 8.83
C THR A 722 -40.71 -23.15 9.60
N PRO A 723 -41.68 -24.07 9.81
CA PRO A 723 -41.44 -25.34 10.47
C PRO A 723 -40.82 -26.32 9.46
N SER A 724 -39.51 -26.54 9.52
CA SER A 724 -38.87 -27.61 8.75
C SER A 724 -38.97 -28.93 9.52
N SER A 725 -40.09 -29.63 9.35
CA SER A 725 -40.12 -31.09 9.50
C SER A 725 -39.96 -31.75 8.13
N ALA A 726 -39.30 -32.91 8.16
CA ALA A 726 -39.15 -33.95 7.12
C ALA A 726 -37.91 -33.91 6.21
N THR A 727 -36.89 -34.67 6.63
CA THR A 727 -36.15 -35.78 5.95
C THR A 727 -34.64 -35.67 6.23
N GLY A 728 -33.93 -36.60 6.88
CA GLY A 728 -34.21 -37.86 7.57
C GLY A 728 -32.94 -38.34 8.33
N SER A 729 -33.12 -39.40 9.13
CA SER A 729 -32.18 -40.23 9.90
C SER A 729 -31.71 -39.78 11.30
N ASP A 730 -32.45 -40.29 12.29
CA ASP A 730 -32.03 -40.98 13.51
C ASP A 730 -31.11 -40.27 14.51
N PHE A 731 -31.72 -39.56 15.46
CA PHE A 731 -31.66 -39.82 16.92
C PHE A 731 -32.86 -39.10 17.56
N ALA A 732 -33.92 -39.85 17.82
CA ALA A 732 -35.04 -39.39 18.62
C ALA A 732 -34.72 -39.65 20.10
N GLU A 733 -34.30 -38.62 20.82
CA GLU A 733 -34.59 -38.54 22.26
C GLU A 733 -35.85 -37.70 22.43
N GLU A 734 -36.82 -38.25 23.16
CA GLU A 734 -38.05 -37.58 23.53
C GLU A 734 -37.73 -36.29 24.29
N GLU A 735 -37.86 -35.14 23.62
CA GLU A 735 -37.97 -33.86 24.31
C GLU A 735 -39.28 -33.84 25.09
N GLN A 736 -39.20 -34.23 26.36
CA GLN A 736 -40.13 -33.74 27.37
C GLN A 736 -40.10 -32.21 27.32
N LEU A 737 -41.25 -31.62 26.98
CA LEU A 737 -41.52 -30.19 27.14
C LEU A 737 -41.03 -29.74 28.52
N THR A 738 -39.90 -29.03 28.56
CA THR A 738 -39.46 -28.36 29.78
C THR A 738 -40.20 -27.03 29.89
N PRO A 739 -40.51 -26.55 31.11
CA PRO A 739 -41.32 -25.35 31.37
C PRO A 739 -40.69 -24.01 30.92
N ALA A 740 -39.73 -24.03 29.99
CA ALA A 740 -39.07 -22.85 29.43
C ALA A 740 -39.91 -22.10 28.38
N ASP A 741 -40.98 -22.72 27.84
CA ASP A 741 -41.94 -22.07 26.93
C ASP A 741 -42.79 -20.97 27.63
N GLU A 742 -42.66 -20.79 28.94
CA GLU A 742 -43.35 -19.74 29.71
C GLU A 742 -42.55 -18.43 29.88
N ALA A 743 -41.34 -18.29 29.34
CA ALA A 743 -40.54 -17.07 29.48
C ALA A 743 -40.90 -15.98 28.45
N ARG A 744 -42.09 -15.39 28.58
CA ARG A 744 -42.37 -14.02 28.10
C ARG A 744 -41.62 -13.00 28.98
N PRO A 745 -41.28 -11.79 28.47
CA PRO A 745 -40.28 -10.91 29.07
C PRO A 745 -40.55 -10.63 30.56
N SER A 746 -39.53 -10.80 31.41
CA SER A 746 -39.66 -10.58 32.86
C SER A 746 -39.81 -9.09 33.22
N ASN A 747 -39.36 -8.17 32.34
CA ASN A 747 -39.28 -6.73 32.61
C ASN A 747 -39.97 -5.89 31.53
N ALA A 748 -40.75 -4.88 31.94
CA ALA A 748 -41.47 -3.96 31.04
C ALA A 748 -40.54 -3.23 30.04
N GLY A 749 -39.29 -2.94 30.44
CA GLY A 749 -38.28 -2.34 29.56
C GLY A 749 -37.82 -3.25 28.41
N GLN A 750 -37.70 -4.57 28.64
CA GLN A 750 -37.35 -5.54 27.60
C GLN A 750 -38.49 -5.73 26.61
N GLU A 751 -39.74 -5.70 27.08
CA GLU A 751 -40.93 -5.75 26.21
C GLU A 751 -41.02 -4.50 25.31
N GLU A 752 -40.75 -3.32 25.85
CA GLU A 752 -40.73 -2.08 25.08
C GLU A 752 -39.57 -2.04 24.08
N ALA A 753 -38.40 -2.56 24.45
CA ALA A 753 -37.27 -2.73 23.54
C ALA A 753 -37.63 -3.66 22.36
N LEU A 754 -38.26 -4.81 22.61
CA LEU A 754 -38.71 -5.71 21.55
C LEU A 754 -39.74 -5.05 20.62
N LYS A 755 -40.69 -4.26 21.17
CA LYS A 755 -41.65 -3.48 20.35
C LYS A 755 -40.93 -2.50 19.43
N LYS A 756 -39.96 -1.74 19.96
CA LYS A 756 -39.15 -0.80 19.16
C LYS A 756 -38.30 -1.51 18.10
N LEU A 757 -37.75 -2.69 18.41
CA LEU A 757 -37.03 -3.52 17.43
C LEU A 757 -37.94 -3.98 16.30
N THR A 758 -39.18 -4.39 16.61
CA THR A 758 -40.18 -4.76 15.59
C THR A 758 -40.56 -3.58 14.70
N THR A 759 -40.69 -2.38 15.26
CA THR A 759 -40.91 -1.15 14.46
C THR A 759 -39.70 -0.85 13.58
N LEU A 760 -38.47 -0.95 14.09
CA LEU A 760 -37.25 -0.76 13.29
C LEU A 760 -37.15 -1.74 12.12
N ARG A 761 -37.53 -3.00 12.32
CA ARG A 761 -37.54 -4.03 11.28
C ARG A 761 -38.49 -3.75 10.13
N GLN A 762 -39.47 -2.87 10.29
CA GLN A 762 -40.33 -2.42 9.19
C GLN A 762 -39.59 -1.49 8.24
N TYR A 763 -38.65 -0.70 8.77
CA TYR A 763 -37.83 0.25 7.99
C TYR A 763 -36.51 -0.39 7.49
N PHE A 764 -35.95 -1.35 8.24
CA PHE A 764 -34.69 -2.05 7.92
C PHE A 764 -34.84 -3.58 7.89
N PRO A 765 -35.64 -4.14 6.96
CA PRO A 765 -35.94 -5.57 6.95
C PRO A 765 -34.73 -6.45 6.62
N SER A 766 -33.85 -6.02 5.71
CA SER A 766 -32.69 -6.81 5.28
C SER A 766 -31.55 -6.68 6.30
N SER A 767 -31.29 -5.46 6.78
CA SER A 767 -30.23 -5.19 7.76
C SER A 767 -30.55 -5.81 9.13
N LEU A 768 -31.83 -5.85 9.55
CA LEU A 768 -32.25 -6.41 10.85
C LEU A 768 -32.92 -7.79 10.74
N SER A 769 -32.68 -8.49 9.62
CA SER A 769 -33.01 -9.91 9.49
C SER A 769 -32.22 -10.75 10.51
N SER A 770 -32.67 -11.98 10.78
CA SER A 770 -32.14 -12.78 11.89
C SER A 770 -30.63 -13.03 11.72
N GLY A 771 -30.16 -13.34 10.52
CA GLY A 771 -28.76 -13.64 10.24
C GLY A 771 -27.80 -12.49 10.56
N PRO A 772 -27.89 -11.33 9.87
CA PRO A 772 -27.03 -10.18 10.10
C PRO A 772 -27.10 -9.65 11.53
N LEU A 773 -28.29 -9.50 12.12
CA LEU A 773 -28.42 -8.99 13.49
C LEU A 773 -27.74 -9.92 14.50
N LEU A 774 -28.00 -11.23 14.43
CA LEU A 774 -27.37 -12.20 15.32
C LEU A 774 -25.86 -12.25 15.11
N SER A 775 -25.37 -12.10 13.87
CA SER A 775 -23.92 -12.08 13.58
C SER A 775 -23.20 -10.94 14.31
N TYR A 776 -23.80 -9.74 14.29
CA TYR A 776 -23.26 -8.60 15.03
C TYR A 776 -23.42 -8.75 16.54
N VAL A 777 -24.50 -9.38 17.03
CA VAL A 777 -24.65 -9.67 18.48
C VAL A 777 -23.58 -10.65 18.95
N VAL A 778 -23.34 -11.73 18.21
CA VAL A 778 -22.23 -12.68 18.50
C VAL A 778 -20.90 -11.93 18.55
N TRP A 779 -20.65 -11.04 17.59
CA TRP A 779 -19.42 -10.25 17.54
C TRP A 779 -19.25 -9.34 18.78
N GLU A 780 -20.30 -8.67 19.24
CA GLU A 780 -20.22 -7.85 20.46
C GLU A 780 -19.87 -8.68 21.71
N TYR A 781 -20.44 -9.88 21.86
CA TYR A 781 -20.09 -10.78 22.97
C TYR A 781 -18.66 -11.33 22.86
N ILE A 782 -18.17 -11.63 21.66
CA ILE A 782 -16.77 -12.03 21.44
C ILE A 782 -15.81 -10.88 21.76
N VAL A 783 -16.14 -9.65 21.36
CA VAL A 783 -15.35 -8.45 21.69
C VAL A 783 -15.35 -8.20 23.20
N ALA A 784 -16.46 -8.42 23.89
CA ALA A 784 -16.54 -8.32 25.34
C ALA A 784 -15.70 -9.42 26.02
N TRP A 785 -15.80 -10.66 25.56
CA TRP A 785 -14.97 -11.77 26.06
C TRP A 785 -13.48 -11.55 25.82
N ASN A 786 -13.07 -11.02 24.66
CA ASN A 786 -11.67 -10.67 24.40
C ASN A 786 -11.11 -9.61 25.37
N LYS A 787 -11.97 -8.74 25.93
CA LYS A 787 -11.57 -7.77 26.96
C LYS A 787 -11.50 -8.41 28.35
N GLU A 788 -12.40 -9.34 28.65
CA GLU A 788 -12.55 -10.00 29.94
C GLU A 788 -12.64 -11.53 29.76
N PRO A 789 -11.51 -12.21 29.45
CA PRO A 789 -11.52 -13.63 29.08
C PRO A 789 -11.88 -14.56 30.24
N ASP A 790 -11.75 -14.09 31.48
CA ASP A 790 -12.07 -14.83 32.71
C ASP A 790 -13.59 -15.05 32.91
N ILE A 791 -14.45 -14.38 32.13
CA ILE A 791 -15.90 -14.50 32.23
C ILE A 791 -16.40 -15.50 31.17
N ASP A 792 -16.38 -16.79 31.52
CA ASP A 792 -16.81 -17.91 30.65
C ASP A 792 -18.22 -17.73 30.08
N LYS A 793 -19.11 -17.07 30.84
CA LYS A 793 -20.50 -16.81 30.44
C LYS A 793 -20.60 -15.97 29.16
N LEU A 794 -19.64 -15.10 28.86
CA LEU A 794 -19.65 -14.27 27.65
C LEU A 794 -19.41 -15.12 26.41
N LEU A 795 -18.42 -16.01 26.46
CA LEU A 795 -18.11 -16.92 25.36
C LEU A 795 -19.23 -17.95 25.16
N SER A 796 -19.76 -18.53 26.24
CA SER A 796 -20.88 -19.48 26.14
C SER A 796 -22.13 -18.84 25.54
N THR A 797 -22.38 -17.57 25.89
CA THR A 797 -23.47 -16.76 25.33
C THR A 797 -23.24 -16.53 23.83
N ALA A 798 -22.05 -16.06 23.42
CA ALA A 798 -21.71 -15.87 22.01
C ALA A 798 -21.91 -17.15 21.18
N LEU A 799 -21.44 -18.29 21.68
CA LEU A 799 -21.62 -19.60 21.03
C LEU A 799 -23.09 -20.03 20.96
N THR A 800 -23.90 -19.66 21.94
CA THR A 800 -25.35 -19.90 21.92
C THR A 800 -25.99 -19.08 20.80
N PHE A 801 -25.77 -17.76 20.74
CA PHE A 801 -26.29 -16.91 19.66
C PHE A 801 -25.84 -17.38 18.26
N LEU A 802 -24.60 -17.85 18.13
CA LEU A 802 -24.05 -18.39 16.90
C LEU A 802 -24.83 -19.62 16.38
N ARG A 803 -25.35 -20.47 17.28
CA ARG A 803 -26.17 -21.64 16.92
C ARG A 803 -27.54 -21.27 16.34
N TYR A 804 -28.09 -20.13 16.78
CA TYR A 804 -29.38 -19.61 16.33
C TYR A 804 -29.34 -18.86 14.99
N ILE A 805 -28.15 -18.66 14.40
CA ILE A 805 -28.02 -18.10 13.06
C ILE A 805 -28.60 -19.11 12.05
N PRO A 806 -29.66 -18.76 11.28
CA PRO A 806 -30.37 -19.71 10.42
C PRO A 806 -29.55 -20.13 9.19
N PHE A 807 -28.66 -19.26 8.71
CA PHE A 807 -27.86 -19.51 7.51
C PHE A 807 -26.53 -20.21 7.84
N HIS A 808 -26.34 -21.44 7.35
CA HIS A 808 -25.13 -22.23 7.62
C HIS A 808 -23.84 -21.61 7.08
N SER A 809 -23.89 -21.00 5.89
CA SER A 809 -22.74 -20.30 5.28
C SER A 809 -22.30 -19.10 6.10
N LEU A 810 -23.25 -18.26 6.52
CA LEU A 810 -22.99 -17.10 7.38
C LEU A 810 -22.39 -17.53 8.73
N ARG A 811 -22.94 -18.60 9.33
CA ARG A 811 -22.43 -19.17 10.58
C ARG A 811 -21.00 -19.68 10.44
N GLN A 812 -20.70 -20.44 9.38
CA GLN A 812 -19.34 -20.93 9.13
C GLN A 812 -18.35 -19.80 8.89
N GLY A 813 -18.72 -18.80 8.08
CA GLY A 813 -17.90 -17.63 7.84
C GLY A 813 -17.60 -16.85 9.12
N LEU A 814 -18.62 -16.65 9.96
CA LEU A 814 -18.45 -15.98 11.25
C LEU A 814 -17.55 -16.78 12.20
N CYS A 815 -17.66 -18.11 12.25
CA CYS A 815 -16.74 -18.97 12.99
C CYS A 815 -15.28 -18.76 12.54
N SER A 816 -15.05 -18.69 11.23
CA SER A 816 -13.70 -18.46 10.68
C SER A 816 -13.16 -17.09 11.05
N ILE A 817 -14.00 -16.05 11.03
CA ILE A 817 -13.60 -14.69 11.43
C ILE A 817 -13.27 -14.67 12.92
N ILE A 818 -14.13 -15.26 13.78
CA ILE A 818 -13.89 -15.31 15.22
C ILE A 818 -12.55 -16.01 15.52
N TRP A 819 -12.30 -17.16 14.88
CA TRP A 819 -11.05 -17.91 15.03
C TRP A 819 -9.82 -17.09 14.62
N ASN A 820 -9.88 -16.43 13.47
CA ASN A 820 -8.75 -15.63 12.94
C ASN A 820 -8.60 -14.30 13.68
N SER A 821 -9.67 -13.73 14.24
CA SER A 821 -9.61 -12.49 15.04
C SER A 821 -8.81 -12.65 16.33
N VAL A 822 -8.75 -13.88 16.85
CA VAL A 822 -7.90 -14.25 18.00
C VAL A 822 -6.44 -14.50 17.57
N THR A 823 -6.15 -14.62 16.27
CA THR A 823 -4.84 -15.08 15.74
C THR A 823 -4.18 -14.23 14.62
N LEU A 824 -4.71 -13.05 14.26
CA LEU A 824 -4.20 -12.00 13.33
C LEU A 824 -4.32 -12.20 11.79
N SER A 825 -4.75 -11.08 11.18
CA SER A 825 -4.56 -10.50 9.82
C SER A 825 -5.41 -10.95 8.62
N GLU A 826 -5.86 -9.91 7.91
CA GLU A 826 -6.86 -9.82 6.85
C GLU A 826 -6.27 -10.13 5.47
N GLU A 827 -6.89 -11.02 4.66
CA GLU A 827 -6.80 -10.92 3.19
C GLU A 827 -8.06 -11.47 2.46
N ASN A 828 -8.49 -10.66 1.49
CA ASN A 828 -9.20 -10.90 0.23
C ASN A 828 -10.52 -11.70 0.18
N CYS A 829 -11.53 -11.07 -0.42
CA CYS A 829 -12.82 -11.68 -0.76
C CYS A 829 -13.37 -11.13 -2.09
N GLU A 830 -13.74 -12.04 -2.98
CA GLU A 830 -14.45 -11.77 -4.24
C GLU A 830 -15.98 -11.77 -4.04
N ASN A 831 -16.70 -11.18 -4.99
CA ASN A 831 -18.09 -10.72 -4.91
C ASN A 831 -19.16 -11.79 -4.63
N TRP A 832 -19.96 -11.56 -3.57
CA TRP A 832 -21.27 -12.20 -3.33
C TRP A 832 -22.32 -11.12 -3.05
N SER A 833 -23.52 -11.25 -3.61
CA SER A 833 -24.60 -10.25 -3.49
C SER A 833 -25.60 -10.62 -2.39
N VAL A 834 -25.68 -9.81 -1.34
CA VAL A 834 -26.78 -9.79 -0.36
C VAL A 834 -27.87 -8.85 -0.86
N GLU A 835 -29.15 -9.17 -0.65
CA GLU A 835 -30.26 -8.27 -0.97
C GLU A 835 -30.16 -6.98 -0.15
N ARG A 836 -30.17 -5.82 -0.84
CA ARG A 836 -30.01 -4.50 -0.22
C ARG A 836 -31.32 -3.74 -0.22
N GLU A 837 -31.59 -3.04 0.88
CA GLU A 837 -32.67 -2.05 0.96
C GLU A 837 -32.45 -0.90 -0.04
N THR A 838 -33.54 -0.23 -0.43
CA THR A 838 -33.54 0.91 -1.37
C THR A 838 -32.74 2.12 -0.87
N LEU A 839 -32.40 2.16 0.42
CA LEU A 839 -31.46 3.14 1.00
C LEU A 839 -30.05 3.01 0.41
N TRP A 840 -29.67 1.83 -0.11
CA TRP A 840 -28.29 1.49 -0.49
C TRP A 840 -28.06 1.39 -2.00
N THR A 841 -29.05 1.67 -2.84
CA THR A 841 -29.03 1.38 -4.30
C THR A 841 -28.32 2.43 -5.17
N GLY A 842 -27.35 3.18 -4.64
CA GLY A 842 -26.68 4.25 -5.41
C GLY A 842 -25.35 4.77 -4.88
N ALA A 843 -24.68 4.05 -3.96
CA ALA A 843 -23.38 4.44 -3.42
C ALA A 843 -22.33 3.41 -3.84
N ASP A 844 -21.47 3.77 -4.80
CA ASP A 844 -20.43 2.89 -5.36
C ASP A 844 -19.20 2.72 -4.41
N GLU A 845 -19.15 3.43 -3.26
CA GLU A 845 -18.05 3.41 -2.29
C GLU A 845 -18.52 3.03 -0.86
N MET A 846 -19.14 1.86 -0.67
CA MET A 846 -19.59 1.41 0.66
C MET A 846 -18.68 0.32 1.24
N GLN A 847 -18.46 0.34 2.56
CA GLN A 847 -17.77 -0.75 3.26
C GLN A 847 -18.66 -2.01 3.35
N PRO A 848 -18.09 -3.22 3.18
CA PRO A 848 -18.84 -4.46 3.33
C PRO A 848 -19.25 -4.67 4.80
N SER A 849 -20.48 -5.12 5.01
CA SER A 849 -21.00 -5.50 6.32
C SER A 849 -20.32 -6.77 6.85
N LEU A 850 -20.35 -6.99 8.18
CA LEU A 850 -19.80 -8.21 8.78
C LEU A 850 -20.44 -9.48 8.19
N ALA A 851 -21.73 -9.42 7.84
CA ALA A 851 -22.42 -10.54 7.20
C ALA A 851 -21.89 -10.81 5.78
N GLU A 852 -21.59 -9.77 5.00
CA GLU A 852 -20.95 -9.90 3.68
C GLU A 852 -19.51 -10.43 3.82
N ILE A 853 -18.74 -9.91 4.78
CA ILE A 853 -17.36 -10.39 5.05
C ILE A 853 -17.38 -11.86 5.49
N ALA A 854 -18.35 -12.26 6.32
CA ALA A 854 -18.53 -13.64 6.75
C ALA A 854 -18.92 -14.55 5.58
N LEU A 855 -19.89 -14.16 4.77
CA LEU A 855 -20.30 -14.94 3.59
C LEU A 855 -19.18 -15.12 2.56
N ALA A 856 -18.25 -14.18 2.49
CA ALA A 856 -17.15 -14.25 1.55
C ALA A 856 -15.95 -15.09 2.05
N GLN A 857 -15.95 -15.52 3.33
CA GLN A 857 -14.89 -16.39 3.84
C GLN A 857 -14.83 -17.71 3.07
N ALA A 858 -13.62 -18.10 2.69
CA ALA A 858 -13.38 -19.42 2.10
C ALA A 858 -13.76 -20.56 3.06
N ALA A 859 -14.13 -21.71 2.51
CA ALA A 859 -14.40 -22.91 3.27
C ALA A 859 -13.15 -23.35 4.06
N PRO A 860 -13.31 -23.84 5.30
CA PRO A 860 -12.17 -24.24 6.14
C PRO A 860 -11.57 -25.55 5.63
N ASN A 861 -10.26 -25.74 5.82
CA ASN A 861 -9.64 -27.04 5.59
C ASN A 861 -10.07 -28.00 6.71
N ILE A 862 -10.88 -29.00 6.35
CA ILE A 862 -11.45 -29.96 7.31
C ILE A 862 -10.36 -30.79 7.98
N ASP A 863 -9.28 -31.12 7.28
CA ASP A 863 -8.19 -31.93 7.83
C ASP A 863 -7.40 -31.14 8.89
N VAL A 864 -7.13 -29.86 8.65
CA VAL A 864 -6.49 -28.97 9.64
C VAL A 864 -7.39 -28.79 10.86
N LEU A 865 -8.70 -28.58 10.63
CA LEU A 865 -9.68 -28.43 11.71
C LEU A 865 -9.79 -29.72 12.55
N ASP A 866 -9.75 -30.89 11.93
CA ASP A 866 -9.79 -32.17 12.63
C ASP A 866 -8.56 -32.34 13.55
N ILE A 867 -7.36 -32.02 13.06
CA ILE A 867 -6.13 -32.05 13.86
C ILE A 867 -6.22 -31.09 15.06
N MET A 868 -6.76 -29.87 14.86
CA MET A 868 -7.01 -28.93 15.95
C MET A 868 -8.03 -29.48 16.96
N CYS A 869 -9.12 -30.09 16.49
CA CYS A 869 -10.10 -30.73 17.35
C CYS A 869 -9.50 -31.88 18.16
N GLN A 870 -8.63 -32.69 17.55
CA GLN A 870 -7.88 -33.74 18.27
C GLN A 870 -6.99 -33.15 19.36
N ALA A 871 -6.27 -32.06 19.08
CA ALA A 871 -5.43 -31.39 20.07
C ALA A 871 -6.24 -30.81 21.22
N VAL A 872 -7.35 -30.11 20.95
CA VAL A 872 -8.23 -29.58 21.99
C VAL A 872 -8.75 -30.70 22.87
N ARG A 873 -9.33 -31.76 22.28
CA ARG A 873 -9.81 -32.95 23.02
C ARG A 873 -8.72 -33.55 23.92
N ALA A 874 -7.49 -33.67 23.40
CA ALA A 874 -6.37 -34.16 24.20
C ALA A 874 -6.00 -33.22 25.36
N MET A 875 -6.00 -31.91 25.14
CA MET A 875 -5.63 -30.91 26.17
C MET A 875 -6.69 -30.74 27.24
N VAL A 876 -7.98 -30.93 26.93
CA VAL A 876 -9.07 -30.87 27.92
C VAL A 876 -8.82 -31.83 29.08
N PHE A 877 -8.23 -33.01 28.83
CA PHE A 877 -7.90 -33.94 29.90
C PHE A 877 -6.85 -33.41 30.88
N LEU A 878 -5.87 -32.61 30.43
CA LEU A 878 -4.90 -31.99 31.33
C LEU A 878 -5.55 -30.96 32.26
N ALA A 879 -6.62 -30.31 31.80
CA ALA A 879 -7.42 -29.41 32.61
C ALA A 879 -8.36 -30.17 33.58
N ALA A 880 -8.95 -31.28 33.13
CA ALA A 880 -9.87 -32.09 33.92
C ALA A 880 -9.17 -32.91 35.03
N PHE A 881 -7.90 -33.28 34.81
CA PHE A 881 -7.09 -34.12 35.68
C PHE A 881 -5.74 -33.44 36.01
N PRO A 882 -5.67 -32.60 37.06
CA PRO A 882 -4.43 -31.87 37.43
C PRO A 882 -3.24 -32.76 37.80
N SER A 883 -3.49 -34.01 38.20
CA SER A 883 -2.51 -35.08 38.46
C SER A 883 -1.78 -35.52 37.19
N LEU A 884 -2.41 -35.37 36.01
CA LEU A 884 -1.88 -35.79 34.72
C LEU A 884 -0.75 -34.87 34.26
N LYS A 885 0.49 -35.24 34.56
CA LYS A 885 1.69 -34.49 34.14
C LYS A 885 2.18 -34.93 32.76
N LEU A 886 2.12 -34.02 31.79
CA LEU A 886 2.69 -34.20 30.46
C LEU A 886 3.59 -33.00 30.08
N HIS A 887 4.90 -33.24 29.96
CA HIS A 887 5.85 -32.19 29.60
C HIS A 887 5.80 -31.93 28.09
N LYS A 888 5.56 -30.67 27.69
CA LYS A 888 5.41 -30.25 26.27
C LYS A 888 4.37 -31.11 25.53
N PRO A 889 3.08 -30.99 25.89
CA PRO A 889 2.05 -31.91 25.44
C PRO A 889 1.86 -31.90 23.93
N ILE A 890 1.98 -30.75 23.27
CA ILE A 890 1.89 -30.64 21.80
C ILE A 890 3.01 -31.44 21.12
N LYS A 891 4.27 -31.24 21.52
CA LYS A 891 5.44 -31.93 20.92
C LYS A 891 5.52 -33.42 21.24
N THR A 892 4.79 -33.87 22.26
CA THR A 892 4.76 -35.27 22.68
C THR A 892 3.63 -36.02 21.98
N LEU A 893 2.50 -35.36 21.72
CA LEU A 893 1.32 -36.00 21.13
C LEU A 893 1.19 -35.75 19.62
N PHE A 894 1.90 -34.77 19.06
CA PHE A 894 1.87 -34.42 17.63
C PHE A 894 3.29 -34.45 17.06
N ASP A 895 3.40 -34.90 15.80
CA ASP A 895 4.63 -34.84 15.02
C ASP A 895 4.87 -33.40 14.51
N SER A 896 5.98 -33.19 13.79
CA SER A 896 6.32 -31.84 13.27
C SER A 896 5.28 -31.29 12.29
N PHE A 897 4.61 -32.17 11.53
CA PHE A 897 3.56 -31.77 10.60
C PHE A 897 2.27 -31.42 11.35
N GLY A 898 1.89 -32.22 12.35
CA GLY A 898 0.74 -31.93 13.21
C GLY A 898 0.95 -30.65 14.01
N GLU A 899 2.14 -30.43 14.57
CA GLU A 899 2.51 -29.18 15.22
C GLU A 899 2.37 -27.99 14.26
N ALA A 900 2.80 -28.13 13.00
CA ALA A 900 2.65 -27.07 12.00
C ALA A 900 1.17 -26.79 11.66
N CYS A 901 0.32 -27.81 11.53
CA CYS A 901 -1.11 -27.65 11.28
C CYS A 901 -1.80 -26.86 12.40
N LEU A 902 -1.46 -27.12 13.67
CA LEU A 902 -2.07 -26.47 14.83
C LEU A 902 -1.88 -24.94 14.86
N TRP A 903 -0.83 -24.44 14.23
CA TRP A 903 -0.48 -23.02 14.22
C TRP A 903 -0.69 -22.35 12.84
N SER A 904 -1.25 -23.09 11.89
CA SER A 904 -1.55 -22.59 10.55
C SER A 904 -2.95 -21.96 10.49
N ASP A 905 -3.20 -21.07 9.52
CA ASP A 905 -4.56 -20.58 9.25
C ASP A 905 -5.46 -21.77 8.90
N ILE A 906 -6.69 -21.81 9.43
CA ILE A 906 -7.68 -22.86 9.14
C ILE A 906 -7.92 -23.04 7.64
N LYS A 907 -7.70 -21.99 6.84
CA LYS A 907 -7.87 -22.01 5.37
C LYS A 907 -6.63 -22.49 4.62
N SER A 908 -5.49 -22.60 5.30
CA SER A 908 -4.24 -22.97 4.68
C SER A 908 -4.21 -24.46 4.33
N ASN A 909 -3.34 -24.83 3.38
CA ASN A 909 -3.13 -26.21 2.96
C ASN A 909 -1.72 -26.68 3.37
N PRO A 910 -1.45 -26.88 4.68
CA PRO A 910 -0.17 -27.40 5.15
C PRO A 910 -0.02 -28.88 4.77
N GLN A 911 1.22 -29.39 4.86
CA GLN A 911 1.46 -30.82 4.75
C GLN A 911 0.84 -31.54 5.94
N LEU A 912 -0.07 -32.48 5.66
CA LEU A 912 -0.77 -33.24 6.68
C LEU A 912 0.13 -34.32 7.31
N PRO A 913 -0.09 -34.67 8.59
CA PRO A 913 0.57 -35.79 9.24
C PRO A 913 0.32 -37.12 8.52
N ASN A 914 1.27 -38.04 8.64
CA ASN A 914 1.09 -39.38 8.11
C ASN A 914 -0.03 -40.12 8.87
N ALA A 915 -0.89 -40.83 8.12
CA ALA A 915 -2.00 -41.60 8.69
C ALA A 915 -1.55 -42.69 9.68
N SER A 916 -0.34 -43.25 9.48
CA SER A 916 0.30 -44.19 10.41
C SER A 916 1.43 -43.50 11.17
N PRO A 917 1.24 -43.15 12.45
CA PRO A 917 2.28 -42.50 13.24
C PRO A 917 3.45 -43.46 13.52
N ASP A 918 4.64 -42.88 13.72
CA ASP A 918 5.82 -43.64 14.10
C ASP A 918 5.57 -44.44 15.40
N LYS A 919 6.26 -45.58 15.54
CA LYS A 919 6.11 -46.46 16.71
C LYS A 919 6.31 -45.71 18.04
N LYS A 920 7.27 -44.78 18.09
CA LYS A 920 7.52 -43.96 19.28
C LYS A 920 6.33 -43.07 19.63
N LEU A 921 5.75 -42.40 18.63
CA LEU A 921 4.63 -41.49 18.82
C LEU A 921 3.34 -42.25 19.20
N SER A 922 3.11 -43.41 18.57
CA SER A 922 1.98 -44.28 18.94
C SER A 922 2.09 -44.85 20.35
N ASP A 923 3.29 -45.24 20.78
CA ASP A 923 3.54 -45.68 22.16
C ASP A 923 3.30 -44.54 23.18
N GLU A 924 3.77 -43.32 22.88
CA GLU A 924 3.55 -42.13 23.73
C GLU A 924 2.06 -41.75 23.81
N ARG A 925 1.33 -41.75 22.69
CA ARG A 925 -0.12 -41.50 22.65
C ARG A 925 -0.92 -42.56 23.39
N THR A 926 -0.60 -43.85 23.20
CA THR A 926 -1.28 -44.95 23.90
C THR A 926 -1.06 -44.82 25.41
N LYS A 927 0.18 -44.55 25.84
CA LYS A 927 0.51 -44.32 27.25
C LYS A 927 -0.21 -43.12 27.85
N TYR A 928 -0.39 -42.05 27.07
CA TYR A 928 -1.16 -40.89 27.50
C TYR A 928 -2.63 -41.24 27.73
N LEU A 929 -3.29 -41.89 26.77
CA LEU A 929 -4.70 -42.27 26.89
C LEU A 929 -4.95 -43.27 28.03
N MET A 930 -4.06 -44.25 28.24
CA MET A 930 -4.14 -45.18 29.38
C MET A 930 -4.11 -44.43 30.72
N LYS A 931 -3.22 -43.43 30.86
CA LYS A 931 -3.19 -42.59 32.07
C LYS A 931 -4.46 -41.78 32.26
N VAL A 932 -5.04 -41.23 31.19
CA VAL A 932 -6.32 -40.51 31.28
C VAL A 932 -7.43 -41.44 31.78
N ILE A 933 -7.48 -42.67 31.27
CA ILE A 933 -8.45 -43.68 31.70
C ILE A 933 -8.24 -44.03 33.19
N ALA A 934 -7.00 -44.22 33.63
CA ALA A 934 -6.66 -44.46 35.04
C ALA A 934 -7.15 -43.33 35.96
N GLU A 935 -6.80 -42.08 35.64
CA GLU A 935 -7.20 -40.91 36.44
C GLU A 935 -8.73 -40.71 36.45
N ALA A 936 -9.42 -41.02 35.34
CA ALA A 936 -10.87 -40.93 35.26
C ALA A 936 -11.57 -41.97 36.17
N ILE A 937 -11.08 -43.21 36.17
CA ILE A 937 -11.62 -44.29 37.01
C ILE A 937 -11.27 -44.05 38.48
N GLU A 938 -10.04 -43.65 38.80
CA GLU A 938 -9.60 -43.32 40.15
C GLU A 938 -10.43 -42.17 40.75
N LYS A 939 -10.68 -41.12 39.97
CA LYS A 939 -11.52 -39.98 40.39
C LYS A 939 -12.96 -40.40 40.69
N PHE A 940 -13.51 -41.36 39.93
CA PHE A 940 -14.82 -41.95 40.23
C PHE A 940 -14.79 -42.84 41.48
N ALA A 941 -13.78 -43.71 41.63
CA ALA A 941 -13.65 -44.63 42.76
C ALA A 941 -13.46 -43.89 44.10
N SER A 942 -12.65 -42.82 44.09
CA SER A 942 -12.30 -41.97 45.23
C SER A 942 -13.38 -40.95 45.64
N GLY A 943 -14.35 -40.66 44.75
CA GLY A 943 -15.32 -39.56 44.86
C GLY A 943 -16.44 -39.71 45.90
N LYS A 944 -16.28 -40.54 46.93
CA LYS A 944 -17.33 -40.81 47.94
C LYS A 944 -17.59 -39.66 48.92
N ASP A 945 -16.69 -38.67 49.05
CA ASP A 945 -16.75 -37.66 50.13
C ASP A 945 -16.84 -36.16 49.70
N SER A 946 -16.81 -35.78 48.41
CA SER A 946 -17.17 -34.42 47.95
C SER A 946 -17.38 -34.33 46.43
N ASP A 947 -18.42 -33.60 45.98
CA ASP A 947 -18.82 -33.35 44.57
C ASP A 947 -18.43 -34.48 43.60
N GLY A 948 -18.96 -35.69 43.89
CA GLY A 948 -18.61 -36.92 43.17
C GLY A 948 -18.91 -36.82 41.68
N VAL A 949 -17.89 -37.10 40.86
CA VAL A 949 -18.03 -37.26 39.41
C VAL A 949 -19.00 -38.41 39.15
N THR A 950 -19.98 -38.19 38.27
CA THR A 950 -20.93 -39.23 37.89
C THR A 950 -20.29 -40.26 36.97
N MET A 951 -20.73 -41.52 37.05
CA MET A 951 -20.26 -42.56 36.12
C MET A 951 -20.51 -42.17 34.64
N LYS A 952 -21.55 -41.36 34.39
CA LYS A 952 -21.85 -40.81 33.06
C LYS A 952 -20.72 -39.90 32.55
N GLU A 953 -20.15 -39.04 33.40
CA GLU A 953 -19.02 -38.18 33.04
C GLU A 953 -17.74 -38.99 32.81
N THR A 954 -17.49 -40.00 33.66
CA THR A 954 -16.36 -40.93 33.49
C THR A 954 -16.42 -41.70 32.18
N ILE A 955 -17.59 -42.27 31.84
CA ILE A 955 -17.84 -42.91 30.54
C ILE A 955 -17.64 -41.90 29.40
N GLY A 956 -18.05 -40.64 29.59
CA GLY A 956 -17.84 -39.56 28.63
C GLY A 956 -16.36 -39.33 28.31
N TRP A 957 -15.50 -39.22 29.32
CA TRP A 957 -14.04 -39.05 29.13
C TRP A 957 -13.40 -40.27 28.49
N ILE A 958 -13.79 -41.49 28.90
CA ILE A 958 -13.26 -42.73 28.34
C ILE A 958 -13.68 -42.89 26.88
N SER A 959 -14.93 -42.55 26.53
CA SER A 959 -15.42 -42.53 25.14
C SER A 959 -14.59 -41.58 24.26
N GLN A 960 -14.26 -40.38 24.77
CA GLN A 960 -13.37 -39.46 24.08
C GLN A 960 -11.95 -40.02 23.90
N CYS A 961 -11.44 -40.82 24.85
CA CYS A 961 -10.16 -41.51 24.69
C CYS A 961 -10.20 -42.54 23.56
N TYR A 962 -11.30 -43.31 23.43
CA TYR A 962 -11.48 -44.24 22.31
C TYR A 962 -11.63 -43.53 20.96
N SER A 963 -12.33 -42.40 20.93
CA SER A 963 -12.43 -41.56 19.72
C SER A 963 -11.05 -41.05 19.30
N LEU A 964 -10.24 -40.51 20.23
CA LEU A 964 -8.87 -40.09 19.91
C LEU A 964 -7.97 -41.25 19.50
N ALA A 965 -8.14 -42.43 20.11
CA ALA A 965 -7.40 -43.62 19.70
C ALA A 965 -7.70 -44.01 18.25
N ASN A 966 -8.97 -43.92 17.84
CA ASN A 966 -9.37 -44.15 16.47
C ASN A 966 -8.79 -43.09 15.50
N ASP A 967 -8.89 -41.81 15.86
CA ASP A 967 -8.35 -40.70 15.06
C ASP A 967 -6.82 -40.81 14.89
N TRP A 968 -6.12 -41.34 15.90
CA TRP A 968 -4.68 -41.59 15.88
C TRP A 968 -4.28 -42.96 15.35
N SER A 969 -5.23 -43.76 14.84
CA SER A 969 -4.99 -45.12 14.33
C SER A 969 -4.28 -46.04 15.33
N LEU A 970 -4.66 -45.94 16.62
CA LEU A 970 -4.13 -46.77 17.72
C LEU A 970 -5.00 -48.00 17.97
N SER A 971 -4.41 -49.04 18.56
CA SER A 971 -5.17 -50.23 18.98
C SER A 971 -6.05 -49.90 20.18
N ALA A 972 -7.37 -49.87 19.96
CA ALA A 972 -8.37 -49.76 21.02
C ALA A 972 -8.29 -50.94 22.02
N ASP A 973 -7.74 -52.07 21.59
CA ASP A 973 -7.69 -53.29 22.40
C ASP A 973 -6.79 -53.12 23.63
N LYS A 974 -5.64 -52.44 23.48
CA LYS A 974 -4.74 -52.12 24.61
C LYS A 974 -5.42 -51.22 25.64
N LEU A 975 -6.21 -50.24 25.18
CA LEU A 975 -6.95 -49.33 26.05
C LEU A 975 -8.09 -50.05 26.78
N ARG A 976 -8.79 -50.98 26.11
CA ARG A 976 -9.83 -51.80 26.74
C ARG A 976 -9.27 -52.73 27.79
N ILE A 977 -8.13 -53.38 27.53
CA ILE A 977 -7.46 -54.23 28.51
C ILE A 977 -7.13 -53.40 29.75
N GLU A 978 -6.47 -52.25 29.59
CA GLU A 978 -6.14 -51.36 30.70
C GLU A 978 -7.39 -50.89 31.46
N GLN A 979 -8.45 -50.50 30.75
CA GLN A 979 -9.72 -50.09 31.36
C GLN A 979 -10.33 -51.21 32.22
N VAL A 980 -10.36 -52.44 31.71
CA VAL A 980 -10.90 -53.60 32.42
C VAL A 980 -10.06 -53.89 33.66
N LEU A 981 -8.73 -53.90 33.54
CA LEU A 981 -7.82 -54.13 34.67
C LEU A 981 -8.03 -53.09 35.78
N LEU A 982 -8.06 -51.80 35.43
CA LEU A 982 -8.30 -50.71 36.38
C LEU A 982 -9.66 -50.83 37.07
N LEU A 983 -10.73 -51.17 36.34
CA LEU A 983 -12.05 -51.36 36.95
C LEU A 983 -12.04 -52.50 37.99
N TYR A 984 -11.29 -53.58 37.76
CA TYR A 984 -11.10 -54.60 38.80
C TYR A 984 -10.16 -54.11 39.92
N ASP A 985 -9.08 -53.38 39.64
CA ASP A 985 -8.23 -52.88 40.72
C ASP A 985 -8.99 -51.96 41.71
N TYR A 986 -9.98 -51.21 41.23
CA TYR A 986 -10.87 -50.35 42.03
C TYR A 986 -12.20 -51.01 42.49
N ASN A 987 -12.34 -52.33 42.38
CA ASN A 987 -13.53 -53.08 42.82
C ASN A 987 -14.86 -52.69 42.14
N LEU A 988 -14.79 -52.36 40.86
CA LEU A 988 -15.90 -51.97 39.98
C LEU A 988 -16.27 -53.08 38.99
N ASP A 989 -16.33 -54.32 39.48
CA ASP A 989 -16.43 -55.57 38.71
C ASP A 989 -17.63 -55.60 37.75
N GLN A 990 -18.77 -55.05 38.17
CA GLN A 990 -19.99 -55.01 37.35
C GLN A 990 -19.76 -54.25 36.04
N TYR A 991 -19.04 -53.13 36.09
CA TYR A 991 -18.71 -52.34 34.89
C TYR A 991 -17.62 -53.00 34.05
N ALA A 992 -16.66 -53.68 34.68
CA ALA A 992 -15.62 -54.42 33.97
C ALA A 992 -16.21 -55.56 33.12
N GLN A 993 -17.20 -56.29 33.67
CA GLN A 993 -17.86 -57.41 33.00
C GLN A 993 -18.55 -57.01 31.69
N GLU A 994 -19.12 -55.80 31.62
CA GLU A 994 -19.77 -55.28 30.40
C GLU A 994 -18.77 -55.08 29.24
N ILE A 995 -17.51 -54.82 29.55
CA ILE A 995 -16.49 -54.42 28.57
C ILE A 995 -15.66 -55.61 28.07
N ILE A 996 -15.49 -56.64 28.91
CA ILE A 996 -14.68 -57.83 28.58
C ILE A 996 -15.06 -58.47 27.25
N GLY A 997 -16.36 -58.49 26.90
CA GLY A 997 -16.84 -59.05 25.64
C GLY A 997 -16.28 -58.34 24.39
N ALA A 998 -15.85 -57.08 24.52
CA ALA A 998 -15.30 -56.26 23.44
C ALA A 998 -13.77 -56.31 23.31
N VAL A 999 -13.09 -57.10 24.14
CA VAL A 999 -11.63 -57.32 24.07
C VAL A 999 -11.29 -58.47 23.13
N ASN A 1000 -10.38 -58.23 22.18
CA ASN A 1000 -9.94 -59.23 21.20
C ASN A 1000 -8.80 -60.09 21.75
N ASP A 1001 -7.78 -59.48 22.37
CA ASP A 1001 -6.66 -60.18 23.01
C ASP A 1001 -7.04 -60.68 24.42
N LYS A 1002 -7.89 -61.71 24.43
CA LYS A 1002 -8.36 -62.37 25.65
C LYS A 1002 -7.26 -63.06 26.43
N GLU A 1003 -6.20 -63.51 25.74
CA GLU A 1003 -5.07 -64.20 26.36
C GLU A 1003 -4.25 -63.24 27.23
N SER A 1004 -3.90 -62.07 26.70
CA SER A 1004 -3.18 -61.05 27.47
C SER A 1004 -4.02 -60.53 28.64
N LEU A 1005 -5.32 -60.28 28.42
CA LEU A 1005 -6.24 -59.88 29.48
C LEU A 1005 -6.35 -60.93 30.59
N GLY A 1006 -6.55 -62.20 30.23
CA GLY A 1006 -6.71 -63.29 31.19
C GLY A 1006 -5.46 -63.48 32.07
N ASN A 1007 -4.27 -63.32 31.50
CA ASN A 1007 -3.02 -63.39 32.28
C ASN A 1007 -2.90 -62.24 33.29
N GLN A 1008 -3.24 -61.01 32.90
CA GLN A 1008 -3.15 -59.86 33.80
C GLN A 1008 -4.26 -59.84 34.86
N LEU A 1009 -5.47 -60.31 34.53
CA LEU A 1009 -6.55 -60.48 35.51
C LEU A 1009 -6.22 -61.56 36.56
N LEU A 1010 -5.45 -62.59 36.19
CA LEU A 1010 -4.97 -63.60 37.14
C LEU A 1010 -4.12 -62.97 38.25
N ASP A 1011 -3.27 -61.99 37.91
CA ASP A 1011 -2.46 -61.27 38.89
C ASP A 1011 -3.36 -60.45 39.85
N ILE A 1012 -4.42 -59.80 39.33
CA ILE A 1012 -5.41 -59.08 40.16
C ILE A 1012 -6.15 -60.03 41.12
N VAL A 1013 -6.54 -61.23 40.66
CA VAL A 1013 -7.09 -62.28 41.55
C VAL A 1013 -6.10 -62.59 42.67
N GLY A 1014 -4.82 -62.70 42.35
CA GLY A 1014 -3.73 -62.89 43.31
C GLY A 1014 -3.64 -61.77 44.34
N HIS A 1015 -3.63 -60.51 43.90
CA HIS A 1015 -3.58 -59.32 44.76
C HIS A 1015 -4.76 -59.27 45.73
N ARG A 1016 -5.99 -59.44 45.23
CA ARG A 1016 -7.22 -59.44 46.03
C ARG A 1016 -7.25 -60.57 47.06
N LEU A 1017 -6.84 -61.77 46.67
CA LEU A 1017 -6.73 -62.92 47.57
C LEU A 1017 -5.70 -62.67 48.69
N LYS A 1018 -4.52 -62.15 48.35
CA LYS A 1018 -3.48 -61.84 49.34
C LYS A 1018 -3.95 -60.78 50.34
N TYR A 1019 -4.66 -59.75 49.88
CA TYR A 1019 -5.25 -58.72 50.74
C TYR A 1019 -6.24 -59.31 51.75
N ILE A 1020 -7.23 -60.10 51.30
CA ILE A 1020 -8.21 -60.74 52.18
C ILE A 1020 -7.51 -61.68 53.18
N LEU A 1021 -6.51 -62.44 52.76
CA LEU A 1021 -5.81 -63.37 53.66
C LEU A 1021 -5.01 -62.67 54.76
N THR A 1022 -4.45 -61.50 54.44
CA THR A 1022 -3.68 -60.71 55.40
C THR A 1022 -4.59 -59.97 56.38
N ASN A 1023 -5.71 -59.42 55.91
CA ASN A 1023 -6.53 -58.47 56.67
C ASN A 1023 -7.85 -59.05 57.24
N SER A 1024 -8.31 -60.22 56.81
CA SER A 1024 -9.62 -60.74 57.22
C SER A 1024 -9.61 -61.35 58.65
N PRO A 1025 -10.61 -61.01 59.50
CA PRO A 1025 -10.74 -61.54 60.86
C PRO A 1025 -11.34 -62.95 60.93
N GLN A 1026 -11.81 -63.51 59.80
CA GLN A 1026 -12.49 -64.81 59.76
C GLN A 1026 -11.51 -65.98 59.64
N ASN A 1027 -11.41 -66.82 60.69
CA ASN A 1027 -10.55 -68.02 60.70
C ASN A 1027 -10.90 -69.04 59.60
N LYS A 1028 -12.15 -69.07 59.12
CA LYS A 1028 -12.63 -70.02 58.11
C LYS A 1028 -11.98 -69.83 56.72
N ILE A 1029 -11.65 -68.59 56.35
CA ILE A 1029 -10.95 -68.25 55.10
C ILE A 1029 -9.48 -68.70 55.19
N LYS A 1030 -8.86 -68.55 56.36
CA LYS A 1030 -7.48 -69.01 56.63
C LYS A 1030 -7.38 -70.54 56.61
N GLU A 1031 -8.41 -71.26 57.07
CA GLU A 1031 -8.48 -72.74 57.03
C GLU A 1031 -8.63 -73.32 55.62
N THR A 1032 -9.46 -72.71 54.78
CA THR A 1032 -9.62 -73.13 53.37
C THR A 1032 -8.36 -72.86 52.56
N VAL A 1033 -7.66 -71.75 52.84
CA VAL A 1033 -6.35 -71.47 52.25
C VAL A 1033 -5.24 -72.39 52.78
N ALA A 1034 -5.33 -72.88 54.03
CA ALA A 1034 -4.42 -73.89 54.55
C ALA A 1034 -4.48 -75.23 53.78
N ASN A 1035 -5.55 -75.49 53.02
CA ASN A 1035 -5.71 -76.68 52.18
C ASN A 1035 -5.22 -76.47 50.72
N LEU A 1036 -4.74 -75.29 50.35
CA LEU A 1036 -4.15 -75.04 49.02
C LEU A 1036 -2.85 -75.80 48.82
N SER A 1037 -2.57 -76.14 47.55
CA SER A 1037 -1.30 -76.76 47.17
C SER A 1037 -0.11 -75.83 47.50
N PRO A 1038 1.09 -76.38 47.78
CA PRO A 1038 2.27 -75.57 48.11
C PRO A 1038 2.60 -74.52 47.06
N SER A 1039 2.39 -74.84 45.77
CA SER A 1039 2.65 -73.93 44.66
C SER A 1039 1.70 -72.73 44.62
N LEU A 1040 0.41 -72.92 44.95
CA LEU A 1040 -0.57 -71.83 45.01
C LEU A 1040 -0.29 -70.91 46.21
N LYS A 1041 0.09 -71.47 47.35
CA LYS A 1041 0.45 -70.67 48.54
C LYS A 1041 1.66 -69.79 48.29
N PHE A 1042 2.73 -70.35 47.73
CA PHE A 1042 3.94 -69.59 47.41
C PHE A 1042 3.64 -68.46 46.43
N TRP A 1043 2.83 -68.74 45.39
CA TRP A 1043 2.44 -67.72 44.42
C TRP A 1043 1.61 -66.59 45.05
N ILE A 1044 0.62 -66.90 45.90
CA ILE A 1044 -0.18 -65.89 46.62
C ILE A 1044 0.70 -65.06 47.57
N GLU A 1045 1.67 -65.68 48.25
CA GLU A 1045 2.62 -64.96 49.12
C GLU A 1045 3.54 -64.01 48.33
N ASP A 1046 3.81 -64.32 47.07
CA ASP A 1046 4.65 -63.50 46.16
C ASP A 1046 3.90 -62.30 45.53
N GLN A 1047 2.57 -62.26 45.60
CA GLN A 1047 1.74 -61.18 45.02
C GLN A 1047 1.87 -59.84 45.78
N ASP A 1048 1.52 -58.69 45.20
CA ASP A 1048 1.44 -57.43 45.94
C ASP A 1048 0.14 -57.31 46.78
N VAL A 1049 0.19 -56.56 47.91
CA VAL A 1049 -0.95 -56.36 48.84
C VAL A 1049 -1.75 -55.07 48.51
N ALA A 1050 -1.40 -54.37 47.44
CA ALA A 1050 -2.01 -53.09 47.09
C ALA A 1050 -3.40 -53.29 46.45
N CYS A 1051 -4.43 -53.51 47.25
CA CYS A 1051 -5.82 -53.60 46.81
C CYS A 1051 -6.77 -53.05 47.89
N GLU A 1052 -7.94 -52.55 47.49
CA GLU A 1052 -8.99 -52.09 48.41
C GLU A 1052 -9.78 -53.27 49.00
N GLU A 1053 -10.64 -53.02 50.00
CA GLU A 1053 -11.47 -54.08 50.60
C GLU A 1053 -12.47 -54.67 49.57
N CYS A 1054 -12.35 -55.97 49.30
CA CYS A 1054 -13.12 -56.70 48.27
C CYS A 1054 -14.04 -57.76 48.91
N ASP A 1055 -15.19 -58.05 48.27
CA ASP A 1055 -15.99 -59.23 48.60
C ASP A 1055 -15.33 -60.50 48.02
N ILE A 1056 -15.31 -61.57 48.80
CA ILE A 1056 -14.76 -62.87 48.40
C ILE A 1056 -15.56 -63.48 47.23
N LYS A 1057 -16.85 -63.13 47.11
CA LYS A 1057 -17.70 -63.57 46.00
C LYS A 1057 -17.23 -63.01 44.66
N ASP A 1058 -16.80 -61.75 44.64
CA ASP A 1058 -16.32 -61.08 43.43
C ASP A 1058 -14.97 -61.67 42.99
N ILE A 1059 -14.11 -62.04 43.94
CA ILE A 1059 -12.86 -62.75 43.65
C ILE A 1059 -13.11 -64.13 43.00
N VAL A 1060 -14.05 -64.90 43.53
CA VAL A 1060 -14.40 -66.22 42.96
C VAL A 1060 -15.01 -66.06 41.56
N GLN A 1061 -15.85 -65.04 41.34
CA GLN A 1061 -16.39 -64.73 40.02
C GLN A 1061 -15.28 -64.35 39.03
N LEU A 1062 -14.35 -63.47 39.44
CA LEU A 1062 -13.21 -63.05 38.63
C LEU A 1062 -12.29 -64.23 38.28
N ALA A 1063 -11.98 -65.11 39.23
CA ALA A 1063 -11.14 -66.29 38.96
C ALA A 1063 -11.79 -67.26 37.94
N ASN A 1064 -13.11 -67.48 38.04
CA ASN A 1064 -13.84 -68.26 37.04
C ASN A 1064 -13.84 -67.57 35.67
N GLN A 1065 -13.91 -66.24 35.65
CA GLN A 1065 -13.85 -65.45 34.42
C GLN A 1065 -12.47 -65.53 33.75
N VAL A 1066 -11.37 -65.53 34.51
CA VAL A 1066 -10.01 -65.74 34.00
C VAL A 1066 -9.87 -67.09 33.31
N VAL A 1067 -10.42 -68.16 33.90
CA VAL A 1067 -10.43 -69.50 33.28
C VAL A 1067 -11.15 -69.50 31.93
N ASN A 1068 -12.24 -68.74 31.80
CA ASN A 1068 -12.99 -68.63 30.56
C ASN A 1068 -12.28 -67.79 29.48
N LEU A 1069 -11.35 -66.91 29.86
CA LEU A 1069 -10.60 -66.05 28.94
C LEU A 1069 -9.32 -66.71 28.41
N LEU A 1070 -8.68 -67.56 29.20
CA LEU A 1070 -7.44 -68.24 28.82
C LEU A 1070 -7.72 -69.48 27.94
N PRO A 1071 -7.04 -69.65 26.79
CA PRO A 1071 -7.13 -70.88 26.02
C PRO A 1071 -6.41 -72.04 26.74
N GLU A 1072 -6.86 -73.27 26.53
CA GLU A 1072 -6.25 -74.48 27.16
C GLU A 1072 -4.76 -74.66 26.85
N THR A 1073 -4.27 -74.04 25.78
CA THR A 1073 -2.87 -74.03 25.35
C THR A 1073 -1.99 -73.06 26.15
N ASN A 1074 -2.58 -72.11 26.88
CA ASN A 1074 -1.83 -71.12 27.65
C ASN A 1074 -1.20 -71.76 28.91
N VAL A 1075 0.02 -71.34 29.25
CA VAL A 1075 0.80 -71.87 30.39
C VAL A 1075 0.07 -71.68 31.73
N ASN A 1076 -0.68 -70.59 31.86
CA ASN A 1076 -1.40 -70.22 33.08
C ASN A 1076 -2.81 -70.81 33.16
N TYR A 1077 -3.36 -71.41 32.09
CA TYR A 1077 -4.74 -71.94 32.09
C TYR A 1077 -4.95 -73.01 33.17
N LYS A 1078 -4.05 -74.00 33.22
CA LYS A 1078 -4.10 -75.08 34.23
C LYS A 1078 -3.96 -74.54 35.65
N PHE A 1079 -3.16 -73.49 35.81
CA PHE A 1079 -2.95 -72.85 37.10
C PHE A 1079 -4.18 -72.07 37.55
N ALA A 1080 -4.78 -71.26 36.66
CA ALA A 1080 -6.02 -70.53 36.90
C ALA A 1080 -7.19 -71.48 37.24
N LEU A 1081 -7.31 -72.62 36.55
CA LEU A 1081 -8.33 -73.63 36.83
C LEU A 1081 -8.18 -74.22 38.24
N LEU A 1082 -6.96 -74.61 38.62
CA LEU A 1082 -6.67 -75.12 39.96
C LEU A 1082 -6.93 -74.08 41.04
N LEU A 1083 -6.63 -72.81 40.77
CA LEU A 1083 -6.91 -71.71 41.68
C LEU A 1083 -8.43 -71.52 41.86
N ALA A 1084 -9.18 -71.43 40.75
CA ALA A 1084 -10.64 -71.23 40.75
C ALA A 1084 -11.38 -72.37 41.48
N GLU A 1085 -11.02 -73.63 41.23
CA GLU A 1085 -11.59 -74.80 41.93
C GLU A 1085 -11.32 -74.77 43.43
N ALA A 1086 -10.12 -74.33 43.83
CA ALA A 1086 -9.71 -74.31 45.22
C ALA A 1086 -10.38 -73.19 46.04
N ILE A 1087 -10.71 -72.06 45.40
CA ILE A 1087 -11.41 -70.94 46.04
C ILE A 1087 -12.93 -71.00 45.87
N ALA A 1088 -13.47 -71.83 44.98
CA ALA A 1088 -14.92 -71.98 44.77
C ALA A 1088 -15.75 -72.23 46.05
N PRO A 1089 -15.30 -73.01 47.06
CA PRO A 1089 -16.03 -73.18 48.31
C PRO A 1089 -16.21 -71.89 49.13
N LEU A 1090 -15.39 -70.86 48.87
CA LEU A 1090 -15.41 -69.59 49.59
C LEU A 1090 -16.61 -68.71 49.18
N SER A 1091 -17.22 -68.93 48.01
CA SER A 1091 -18.38 -68.12 47.56
C SER A 1091 -19.68 -68.44 48.30
N LEU A 1092 -19.72 -69.54 49.05
CA LEU A 1092 -20.85 -70.00 49.86
C LEU A 1092 -20.78 -69.51 51.32
N MET A 1093 -19.71 -68.81 51.68
CA MET A 1093 -19.55 -68.10 52.96
C MET A 1093 -20.05 -66.66 52.83
#